data_AF-A0AAJ2UDP6-F1
#
_entry.id   AF-A0AAJ2UDP6-F1
#
_cell.length_a   1.000
_cell.length_b   1.000
_cell.length_c   1.000
_cell.angle_alpha   90.00
_cell.angle_beta   90.00
_cell.angle_gamma   90.00
#
_symmetry.space_group_name_H-M   'P 1'
#
loop_
_entity.id
_entity.type
_entity.pdbx_description
1 polymer ?
#
loop_
_entity_poly.entity_id
_entity_poly.type
_entity_poly.pdbx_seq_one_letter_code
_entity_poly.pdbx_strand_id
1 'polypeptide(L)'
;MKKQNIFQKIANLNSDSRKKPQEKAPAKAKKIWIPITLTAGFLTVIGLGVGIPLSYSSGGTNHLEIRDPKSDIVILKSPISDKNIKVEELLSVFKSDNSKQRDDLREAQKYLIEFLYNQEYEASKVFQAAWDNTNTDKTQGNSRRFTLQSFNEIRQSQRNFLHDERSRYQTTFGFNNWETEFNKYLNSDPRFNNAVNIDQAVEALSINAAQDVAFARFKLGINKNFTKSDIEDRILKDDIKDEKGQIVYKKGEKLFAGLIEIGKNGFGPNIVSPNPTSVSNDPKISAFITNSFIKEYVNPTKIINEIYFDPKAPLTGNFNFFEISQISINAKPNARDAKSPWSVDKKTLQELLTYKVLKTSSESSLAEQVSNNLELIENFKGGNSTDPTQNNQDKILLSTLDYENNKRSAEILGQLPIASLSQTLINNEAGYIFAFLENASSSVPKQKLFSKILMEKLKDLLFKNAPSLLVDPSELNSKPISEIRSLNQRLHSYIQGLSDNELTQAGKAFLETFGADENDYRTHLVYNLGDNLKLVLDSKGMKVLSLNKISSLEEFNKIISHQLQLSANNQVDSKQNSTINMSQLFADISNNNFIQSLLVRDANYQKQLLESKKTTVEQEKTDFLNSVLQSSENFLNFYVLSQALNINQKLQDYISNATLNDLSADFWYNNQKERWELKADPSKELRQAIIDKLESLFRFSH
;
A
#
# COMPACT_ATOMS: atom_id res chain seq x y z
N MET A 1 44.22 49.49 -10.82
CA MET A 1 44.23 49.07 -12.24
C MET A 1 43.00 48.22 -12.54
N LYS A 2 42.15 48.78 -13.41
CA LYS A 2 41.13 48.22 -14.32
C LYS A 2 40.42 46.89 -13.92
N LYS A 3 39.15 46.99 -13.51
CA LYS A 3 38.17 45.90 -13.69
C LYS A 3 37.49 46.09 -15.05
N GLN A 4 37.80 45.21 -15.99
CA GLN A 4 37.19 45.16 -17.32
C GLN A 4 35.73 44.67 -17.24
N ASN A 5 34.94 45.14 -18.20
CA ASN A 5 33.49 45.03 -18.30
C ASN A 5 33.05 43.62 -18.73
N ILE A 6 31.97 43.10 -18.14
CA ILE A 6 31.39 41.77 -18.34
C ILE A 6 31.09 41.48 -19.84
N PHE A 7 30.81 42.52 -20.63
CA PHE A 7 30.57 42.37 -22.07
C PHE A 7 31.80 41.96 -22.89
N GLN A 8 33.03 42.24 -22.43
CA GLN A 8 34.25 41.73 -23.08
C GLN A 8 34.53 40.25 -22.77
N LYS A 9 33.99 39.71 -21.67
CA LYS A 9 34.14 38.29 -21.30
C LYS A 9 33.17 37.39 -22.07
N ILE A 10 32.00 37.92 -22.45
CA ILE A 10 31.01 37.19 -23.27
C ILE A 10 31.37 37.25 -24.76
N ALA A 11 31.98 38.35 -25.23
CA ALA A 11 32.47 38.46 -26.60
C ALA A 11 33.60 37.46 -26.92
N ASN A 12 34.49 37.18 -25.97
CA ASN A 12 35.61 36.24 -26.18
C ASN A 12 35.23 34.75 -26.02
N LEU A 13 34.08 34.43 -25.43
CA LEU A 13 33.60 33.04 -25.33
C LEU A 13 32.74 32.61 -26.55
N ASN A 14 32.44 33.54 -27.46
CA ASN A 14 31.64 33.30 -28.65
C ASN A 14 32.39 33.53 -29.99
N SER A 15 33.70 33.81 -29.96
CA SER A 15 34.45 34.23 -31.17
C SER A 15 35.55 33.29 -31.69
N ASP A 16 35.91 32.19 -31.02
CA ASP A 16 36.83 31.21 -31.61
C ASP A 16 36.10 30.07 -32.35
N SER A 17 35.69 30.45 -33.57
CA SER A 17 36.05 29.79 -34.84
C SER A 17 35.87 28.27 -34.91
N ARG A 18 34.75 27.75 -35.43
CA ARG A 18 34.41 27.65 -36.87
C ARG A 18 35.61 27.33 -37.79
N LYS A 19 35.66 26.09 -38.29
CA LYS A 19 35.91 25.81 -39.72
C LYS A 19 34.69 25.09 -40.30
N LYS A 20 34.22 25.59 -41.44
CA LYS A 20 33.18 25.07 -42.37
C LYS A 20 33.78 25.24 -43.79
N PRO A 21 33.23 24.69 -44.89
CA PRO A 21 32.18 23.66 -45.05
C PRO A 21 32.50 22.61 -46.15
N GLN A 22 31.69 21.56 -46.28
CA GLN A 22 31.24 21.11 -47.60
C GLN A 22 29.78 20.59 -47.55
N GLU A 23 29.00 21.09 -48.51
CA GLU A 23 27.60 20.83 -48.89
C GLU A 23 27.37 19.36 -49.33
N LYS A 24 26.18 18.74 -49.50
CA LYS A 24 24.72 18.92 -49.32
C LYS A 24 24.18 17.48 -49.53
N ALA A 25 23.19 16.95 -48.82
CA ALA A 25 21.77 16.96 -49.19
C ALA A 25 20.98 16.09 -48.16
N PRO A 26 19.67 16.29 -48.00
CA PRO A 26 18.92 15.88 -46.82
C PRO A 26 18.21 14.51 -46.94
N ALA A 27 17.71 14.06 -45.79
CA ALA A 27 16.74 12.99 -45.57
C ALA A 27 17.24 11.53 -45.64
N LYS A 28 17.36 10.91 -44.46
CA LYS A 28 16.46 9.83 -44.01
C LYS A 28 16.58 9.70 -42.48
N ALA A 29 15.76 10.45 -41.76
CA ALA A 29 15.27 9.98 -40.47
C ALA A 29 14.36 8.78 -40.77
N LYS A 30 14.81 7.58 -40.38
CA LYS A 30 14.00 6.40 -40.03
C LYS A 30 14.93 5.19 -39.90
N LYS A 31 15.11 4.71 -38.67
CA LYS A 31 14.75 3.35 -38.30
C LYS A 31 14.51 3.30 -36.79
N ILE A 32 13.23 3.49 -36.47
CA ILE A 32 12.53 3.01 -35.29
C ILE A 32 12.84 1.52 -35.10
N TRP A 33 12.96 1.18 -33.81
CA TRP A 33 12.74 -0.11 -33.15
C TRP A 33 13.14 -1.38 -33.90
N ILE A 34 14.09 -2.10 -33.31
CA ILE A 34 14.00 -3.55 -33.31
C ILE A 34 13.30 -3.95 -32.01
N PRO A 35 12.18 -4.68 -32.11
CA PRO A 35 11.41 -5.15 -30.98
C PRO A 35 12.27 -6.15 -30.24
N ILE A 36 12.47 -5.91 -28.96
CA ILE A 36 12.87 -6.99 -28.08
C ILE A 36 11.63 -7.32 -27.26
N THR A 37 10.84 -8.23 -27.80
CA THR A 37 10.10 -9.21 -27.00
C THR A 37 11.13 -9.92 -26.11
N LEU A 38 11.53 -9.29 -24.99
CA LEU A 38 12.35 -9.88 -23.93
C LEU A 38 11.43 -10.26 -22.77
N THR A 39 10.40 -10.99 -23.15
CA THR A 39 9.59 -11.86 -22.32
C THR A 39 10.32 -13.18 -22.07
N ALA A 40 11.61 -13.13 -21.75
CA ALA A 40 12.37 -14.35 -21.58
C ALA A 40 13.36 -14.12 -20.46
N GLY A 41 12.93 -14.32 -19.21
CA GLY A 41 13.71 -14.16 -17.97
C GLY A 41 14.18 -12.73 -17.71
N PHE A 42 14.25 -12.21 -16.50
CA PHE A 42 15.20 -12.69 -15.50
C PHE A 42 16.67 -12.83 -15.99
N LEU A 43 17.00 -12.62 -17.27
CA LEU A 43 18.27 -13.03 -17.88
C LEU A 43 19.38 -12.02 -17.56
N THR A 44 20.31 -12.25 -16.65
CA THR A 44 20.60 -13.49 -15.91
C THR A 44 21.36 -13.20 -14.61
N VAL A 45 21.58 -11.93 -14.28
CA VAL A 45 22.41 -11.40 -13.19
C VAL A 45 22.04 -9.89 -13.13
N ILE A 46 22.51 -9.18 -12.11
CA ILE A 46 22.88 -7.75 -12.13
C ILE A 46 21.85 -6.81 -11.49
N GLY A 47 22.09 -6.24 -10.32
CA GLY A 47 23.38 -5.94 -9.67
C GLY A 47 23.59 -4.43 -9.67
N LEU A 48 22.61 -3.73 -9.11
CA LEU A 48 22.53 -2.27 -9.04
C LEU A 48 21.86 -1.82 -7.74
N GLY A 49 22.66 -1.64 -6.70
CA GLY A 49 22.33 -0.82 -5.52
C GLY A 49 21.25 -1.41 -4.63
N VAL A 50 21.50 -1.74 -3.37
CA VAL A 50 22.27 -0.93 -2.43
C VAL A 50 23.08 -1.80 -1.47
N GLY A 51 24.40 -1.58 -1.50
CA GLY A 51 25.39 -1.79 -0.44
C GLY A 51 25.56 -3.19 0.13
N ILE A 52 26.53 -3.97 -0.36
CA ILE A 52 27.12 -5.07 0.41
C ILE A 52 28.44 -4.59 1.04
N PRO A 53 28.55 -4.46 2.37
CA PRO A 53 29.85 -4.40 3.02
C PRO A 53 30.41 -5.82 3.10
N LEU A 54 31.49 -6.10 2.38
CA LEU A 54 32.36 -7.22 2.72
C LEU A 54 33.46 -6.66 3.62
N SER A 55 33.50 -7.11 4.87
CA SER A 55 34.68 -6.93 5.70
C SER A 55 34.88 -8.15 6.57
N TYR A 56 36.01 -8.85 6.36
CA TYR A 56 36.79 -9.33 7.50
C TYR A 56 38.29 -9.02 7.32
N SER A 57 38.79 -8.37 8.38
CA SER A 57 40.15 -8.21 8.90
C SER A 57 41.30 -7.59 8.08
N SER A 58 41.74 -6.46 8.67
CA SER A 58 43.11 -5.94 8.81
C SER A 58 43.69 -5.03 7.72
N GLY A 59 43.72 -3.73 8.05
CA GLY A 59 44.76 -2.79 7.63
C GLY A 59 44.71 -2.29 6.18
N GLY A 60 44.05 -1.15 5.93
CA GLY A 60 44.24 -0.40 4.69
C GLY A 60 43.11 0.56 4.38
N THR A 61 43.47 1.76 3.92
CA THR A 61 42.61 2.92 3.65
C THR A 61 41.35 2.63 2.82
N ASN A 62 40.23 3.17 3.31
CA ASN A 62 38.85 2.99 2.88
C ASN A 62 38.53 3.50 1.46
N HIS A 63 38.01 2.65 0.57
CA HIS A 63 37.18 3.10 -0.55
C HIS A 63 36.00 2.14 -0.78
N LEU A 64 34.80 2.72 -0.89
CA LEU A 64 33.56 2.04 -1.29
C LEU A 64 33.57 1.88 -2.82
N GLU A 65 33.71 0.67 -3.35
CA GLU A 65 33.58 0.47 -4.80
C GLU A 65 32.12 0.18 -5.19
N ILE A 66 31.50 1.19 -5.80
CA ILE A 66 30.25 1.11 -6.54
C ILE A 66 30.55 0.39 -7.86
N ARG A 67 29.67 -0.52 -8.30
CA ARG A 67 29.82 -1.18 -9.62
C ARG A 67 29.89 -0.12 -10.73
N ASP A 68 30.91 -0.20 -11.58
CA ASP A 68 31.12 0.77 -12.67
C ASP A 68 29.88 0.81 -13.59
N PRO A 69 29.25 1.98 -13.81
CA PRO A 69 28.16 2.17 -14.77
C PRO A 69 28.45 1.64 -16.19
N LYS A 70 29.72 1.47 -16.54
CA LYS A 70 30.19 0.96 -17.82
C LYS A 70 30.28 -0.57 -17.90
N SER A 71 29.96 -1.29 -16.83
CA SER A 71 30.01 -2.75 -16.77
C SER A 71 28.89 -3.40 -17.61
N ASP A 72 29.24 -4.48 -18.31
CA ASP A 72 28.35 -5.21 -19.22
C ASP A 72 27.41 -6.16 -18.46
N ILE A 73 26.13 -6.14 -18.82
CA ILE A 73 25.02 -6.87 -18.18
C ILE A 73 24.66 -8.15 -18.94
N VAL A 74 24.47 -8.04 -20.26
CA VAL A 74 24.16 -9.18 -21.13
C VAL A 74 25.05 -9.08 -22.37
N ILE A 75 25.66 -10.20 -22.75
CA ILE A 75 26.33 -10.36 -24.04
C ILE A 75 25.34 -11.05 -24.98
N LEU A 76 24.69 -10.29 -25.85
CA LEU A 76 23.85 -10.84 -26.90
C LEU A 76 24.75 -11.35 -28.02
N LYS A 77 24.98 -12.66 -28.05
CA LYS A 77 25.71 -13.29 -29.14
C LYS A 77 24.83 -13.39 -30.37
N SER A 78 25.24 -12.72 -31.44
CA SER A 78 24.61 -12.76 -32.76
C SER A 78 25.65 -13.21 -33.79
N PRO A 79 25.27 -13.90 -34.88
CA PRO A 79 26.21 -14.31 -35.93
C PRO A 79 26.98 -13.15 -36.61
N ILE A 80 26.56 -11.90 -36.39
CA ILE A 80 27.11 -10.71 -37.06
C ILE A 80 27.98 -9.87 -36.12
N SER A 81 27.66 -9.78 -34.82
CA SER A 81 28.54 -9.26 -33.76
C SER A 81 27.92 -9.47 -32.38
N ASP A 82 28.74 -9.73 -31.37
CA ASP A 82 28.30 -9.68 -29.98
C ASP A 82 27.91 -8.25 -29.59
N LYS A 83 26.74 -8.07 -28.96
CA LYS A 83 26.29 -6.77 -28.46
C LYS A 83 26.20 -6.82 -26.94
N ASN A 84 27.03 -6.03 -26.27
CA ASN A 84 27.04 -5.91 -24.82
C ASN A 84 26.10 -4.77 -24.40
N ILE A 85 25.17 -5.05 -23.49
CA ILE A 85 24.28 -4.04 -22.90
C ILE A 85 24.87 -3.60 -21.55
N LYS A 86 25.05 -2.30 -21.31
CA LYS A 86 25.65 -1.77 -20.07
C LYS A 86 24.63 -1.44 -18.98
N VAL A 87 25.10 -1.37 -17.73
CA VAL A 87 24.36 -0.90 -16.55
C VAL A 87 23.66 0.44 -16.78
N GLU A 88 24.38 1.42 -17.31
CA GLU A 88 23.85 2.75 -17.56
C GLU A 88 22.76 2.77 -18.64
N GLU A 89 22.85 1.87 -19.62
CA GLU A 89 21.89 1.77 -20.71
C GLU A 89 20.55 1.21 -20.21
N LEU A 90 20.59 0.20 -19.33
CA LEU A 90 19.39 -0.35 -18.68
C LEU A 90 18.72 0.69 -17.75
N LEU A 91 19.52 1.38 -16.92
CA LEU A 91 19.04 2.46 -16.04
C LEU A 91 18.48 3.65 -16.82
N SER A 92 18.99 3.95 -18.01
CA SER A 92 18.48 5.01 -18.88
C SER A 92 17.09 4.70 -19.45
N VAL A 93 16.79 3.41 -19.68
CA VAL A 93 15.45 2.92 -20.07
C VAL A 93 14.48 3.04 -18.90
N PHE A 94 14.94 2.77 -17.67
CA PHE A 94 14.14 2.91 -16.44
C PHE A 94 13.88 4.35 -16.03
N LYS A 95 14.85 5.24 -16.24
CA LYS A 95 14.75 6.64 -15.79
C LYS A 95 14.10 7.57 -16.79
N SER A 96 13.95 7.16 -18.06
CA SER A 96 13.44 7.99 -19.18
C SER A 96 13.51 9.50 -18.91
N ASP A 97 14.73 9.99 -18.63
CA ASP A 97 15.02 11.41 -18.41
C ASP A 97 15.07 12.15 -19.75
N ASN A 98 14.40 11.62 -20.78
CA ASN A 98 14.16 12.36 -22.00
C ASN A 98 13.06 13.36 -21.67
N SER A 99 13.46 14.57 -21.26
CA SER A 99 12.58 15.68 -20.87
C SER A 99 11.33 15.77 -21.75
N LYS A 100 11.49 15.59 -23.07
CA LYS A 100 10.40 15.53 -24.05
C LYS A 100 9.36 14.45 -23.77
N GLN A 101 9.74 13.19 -23.52
CA GLN A 101 8.78 12.10 -23.24
C GLN A 101 8.02 12.34 -21.94
N ARG A 102 8.70 12.86 -20.91
CA ARG A 102 8.06 13.24 -19.64
C ARG A 102 7.09 14.41 -19.83
N ASP A 103 7.46 15.39 -20.64
CA ASP A 103 6.61 16.54 -20.94
C ASP A 103 5.41 16.11 -21.80
N ASP A 104 5.62 15.23 -22.78
CA ASP A 104 4.57 14.63 -23.60
C ASP A 104 3.58 13.83 -22.74
N LEU A 105 4.06 13.01 -21.79
CA LEU A 105 3.22 12.28 -20.85
C LEU A 105 2.40 13.21 -19.96
N ARG A 106 3.01 14.27 -19.43
CA ARG A 106 2.32 15.27 -18.59
C ARG A 106 1.26 16.03 -19.39
N GLU A 107 1.55 16.34 -20.65
CA GLU A 107 0.59 16.98 -21.53
C GLU A 107 -0.58 16.03 -21.86
N ALA A 108 -0.28 14.77 -22.19
CA ALA A 108 -1.30 13.73 -22.38
C ALA A 108 -2.18 13.55 -21.14
N GLN A 109 -1.62 13.62 -19.94
CA GLN A 109 -2.36 13.51 -18.68
C GLN A 109 -3.43 14.61 -18.54
N LYS A 110 -3.15 15.83 -19.01
CA LYS A 110 -4.15 16.91 -19.02
C LYS A 110 -5.31 16.59 -19.97
N TYR A 111 -4.99 16.09 -21.17
CA TYR A 111 -5.99 15.68 -22.14
C TYR A 111 -6.80 14.47 -21.66
N LEU A 112 -6.18 13.56 -20.90
CA LEU A 112 -6.90 12.47 -20.23
C LEU A 112 -7.92 13.01 -19.23
N ILE A 113 -7.52 13.98 -18.40
CA ILE A 113 -8.43 14.56 -17.40
C ILE A 113 -9.63 15.20 -18.10
N GLU A 114 -9.42 15.99 -19.15
CA GLU A 114 -10.52 16.59 -19.92
C GLU A 114 -11.40 15.51 -20.59
N PHE A 115 -10.79 14.49 -21.20
CA PHE A 115 -11.49 13.37 -21.83
C PHE A 115 -12.40 12.64 -20.84
N LEU A 116 -11.86 12.22 -19.69
CA LEU A 116 -12.60 11.47 -18.69
C LEU A 116 -13.63 12.32 -17.96
N TYR A 117 -13.29 13.58 -17.66
CA TYR A 117 -14.25 14.51 -17.06
C TYR A 117 -15.49 14.66 -17.94
N ASN A 118 -15.29 14.82 -19.26
CA ASN A 118 -16.42 14.94 -20.19
C ASN A 118 -17.29 13.67 -20.21
N GLN A 119 -16.69 12.47 -20.14
CA GLN A 119 -17.47 11.22 -20.01
C GLN A 119 -18.33 11.21 -18.74
N GLU A 120 -17.77 11.63 -17.61
CA GLU A 120 -18.47 11.69 -16.32
C GLU A 120 -19.54 12.80 -16.31
N TYR A 121 -19.26 13.95 -16.91
CA TYR A 121 -20.22 15.05 -17.09
C TYR A 121 -21.44 14.57 -17.89
N GLU A 122 -21.22 13.91 -19.03
CA GLU A 122 -22.30 13.35 -19.84
C GLU A 122 -23.11 12.30 -19.07
N ALA A 123 -22.42 11.38 -18.40
CA ALA A 123 -23.08 10.39 -17.57
C ALA A 123 -23.87 11.02 -16.40
N SER A 124 -23.40 12.12 -15.81
CA SER A 124 -24.10 12.83 -14.74
C SER A 124 -25.42 13.46 -15.20
N LYS A 125 -25.49 13.93 -16.46
CA LYS A 125 -26.74 14.42 -17.07
C LYS A 125 -27.73 13.26 -17.28
N VAL A 126 -27.25 12.14 -17.81
CA VAL A 126 -28.08 10.94 -18.01
C VAL A 126 -28.59 10.41 -16.67
N PHE A 127 -27.75 10.36 -15.64
CA PHE A 127 -28.14 9.94 -14.30
C PHE A 127 -29.14 10.91 -13.67
N GLN A 128 -28.96 12.23 -13.81
CA GLN A 128 -29.95 13.22 -13.37
C GLN A 128 -31.31 13.01 -14.06
N ALA A 129 -31.32 12.84 -15.38
CA ALA A 129 -32.55 12.59 -16.14
C ALA A 129 -33.24 11.30 -15.67
N ALA A 130 -32.47 10.25 -15.40
CA ALA A 130 -32.99 9.00 -14.85
C ALA A 130 -33.55 9.17 -13.43
N TRP A 131 -32.86 9.93 -12.57
CA TRP A 131 -33.32 10.26 -11.22
C TRP A 131 -34.66 11.01 -11.23
N ASP A 132 -34.76 12.05 -12.06
CA ASP A 132 -35.96 12.90 -12.16
C ASP A 132 -37.14 12.17 -12.83
N ASN A 133 -36.87 11.20 -13.72
CA ASN A 133 -37.88 10.39 -14.40
C ASN A 133 -38.34 9.16 -13.59
N THR A 134 -38.11 9.14 -12.28
CA THR A 134 -38.60 8.04 -11.41
C THR A 134 -39.96 8.36 -10.77
N ASN A 135 -40.59 7.35 -10.17
CA ASN A 135 -41.70 7.51 -9.24
C ASN A 135 -41.20 8.10 -7.90
N THR A 136 -41.51 9.37 -7.65
CA THR A 136 -41.02 10.14 -6.50
C THR A 136 -41.84 9.97 -5.23
N ASP A 137 -43.06 9.42 -5.32
CA ASP A 137 -44.04 9.40 -4.23
C ASP A 137 -43.67 8.44 -3.08
N LYS A 138 -42.70 7.56 -3.31
CA LYS A 138 -42.24 6.54 -2.35
C LYS A 138 -40.82 6.78 -1.85
N THR A 139 -40.18 7.88 -2.23
CA THR A 139 -38.74 8.08 -2.00
C THR A 139 -38.43 9.47 -1.44
N GLN A 140 -37.27 9.61 -0.80
CA GLN A 140 -36.82 10.88 -0.22
C GLN A 140 -35.77 11.58 -1.09
N GLY A 141 -35.56 12.88 -0.88
CA GLY A 141 -34.47 13.62 -1.53
C GLY A 141 -34.66 13.81 -3.04
N ASN A 142 -35.91 13.91 -3.52
CA ASN A 142 -36.22 14.06 -4.95
C ASN A 142 -35.63 15.32 -5.59
N SER A 143 -35.21 16.32 -4.81
CA SER A 143 -34.59 17.57 -5.30
C SER A 143 -33.06 17.50 -5.43
N ARG A 144 -32.44 16.31 -5.35
CA ARG A 144 -30.98 16.17 -5.49
C ARG A 144 -30.53 16.51 -6.91
N ARG A 145 -29.41 17.23 -7.00
CA ARG A 145 -28.73 17.56 -8.25
C ARG A 145 -27.40 16.82 -8.34
N PHE A 146 -27.25 16.05 -9.40
CA PHE A 146 -26.08 15.24 -9.75
C PHE A 146 -25.33 15.81 -10.95
N THR A 147 -25.99 16.63 -11.79
CA THR A 147 -25.37 17.22 -12.97
C THR A 147 -24.15 18.06 -12.61
N LEU A 148 -23.01 17.65 -13.14
CA LEU A 148 -21.74 18.35 -13.02
C LEU A 148 -21.74 19.62 -13.89
N GLN A 149 -20.83 20.56 -13.61
CA GLN A 149 -20.57 21.65 -14.55
C GLN A 149 -19.80 21.13 -15.76
N SER A 150 -20.02 21.69 -16.94
CA SER A 150 -19.19 21.37 -18.10
C SER A 150 -17.75 21.86 -17.88
N PHE A 151 -16.79 21.24 -18.56
CA PHE A 151 -15.38 21.65 -18.46
C PHE A 151 -15.15 23.11 -18.89
N ASN A 152 -15.93 23.59 -19.87
CA ASN A 152 -15.89 24.99 -20.30
C ASN A 152 -16.42 25.96 -19.25
N GLU A 153 -17.47 25.60 -18.51
CA GLU A 153 -17.97 26.42 -17.40
C GLU A 153 -16.93 26.51 -16.27
N ILE A 154 -16.25 25.40 -15.95
CA ILE A 154 -15.13 25.40 -15.01
C ILE A 154 -14.06 26.36 -15.51
N ARG A 155 -13.62 26.21 -16.76
CA ARG A 155 -12.58 27.07 -17.37
C ARG A 155 -12.95 28.55 -17.33
N GLN A 156 -14.21 28.90 -17.61
CA GLN A 156 -14.69 30.27 -17.54
C GLN A 156 -14.73 30.79 -16.10
N SER A 157 -15.18 29.98 -15.14
CA SER A 157 -15.17 30.35 -13.71
C SER A 157 -13.76 30.62 -13.21
N GLN A 158 -12.78 29.79 -13.57
CA GLN A 158 -11.38 29.99 -13.17
C GLN A 158 -10.76 31.21 -13.85
N ARG A 159 -11.13 31.48 -15.11
CA ARG A 159 -10.73 32.70 -15.81
C ARG A 159 -11.26 33.96 -15.14
N ASN A 160 -12.53 33.98 -14.75
CA ASN A 160 -13.12 35.10 -14.03
C ASN A 160 -12.39 35.33 -12.69
N PHE A 161 -12.15 34.27 -11.91
CA PHE A 161 -11.37 34.33 -10.68
C PHE A 161 -9.99 34.97 -10.87
N LEU A 162 -9.23 34.56 -11.90
CA LEU A 162 -7.91 35.12 -12.17
C LEU A 162 -7.95 36.57 -12.69
N HIS A 163 -9.03 36.98 -13.37
CA HIS A 163 -9.24 38.38 -13.73
C HIS A 163 -9.55 39.27 -12.53
N ASP A 164 -10.29 38.75 -11.55
CA ASP A 164 -10.56 39.45 -10.29
C ASP A 164 -9.27 39.62 -9.47
N GLU A 165 -8.46 38.56 -9.36
CA GLU A 165 -7.16 38.64 -8.69
C GLU A 165 -6.19 39.58 -9.42
N ARG A 166 -6.16 39.55 -10.76
CA ARG A 166 -5.41 40.54 -11.54
C ARG A 166 -5.83 41.98 -11.19
N SER A 167 -7.14 42.23 -11.10
CA SER A 167 -7.68 43.56 -10.78
C SER A 167 -7.29 44.00 -9.36
N ARG A 168 -7.25 43.07 -8.40
CA ARG A 168 -6.74 43.32 -7.04
C ARG A 168 -5.26 43.68 -7.02
N TYR A 169 -4.43 42.96 -7.77
CA TYR A 169 -3.00 43.26 -7.89
C TYR A 169 -2.75 44.59 -8.59
N GLN A 170 -3.54 44.92 -9.63
CA GLN A 170 -3.50 46.24 -10.29
C GLN A 170 -3.82 47.37 -9.31
N THR A 171 -4.80 47.16 -8.44
CA THR A 171 -5.18 48.12 -7.40
C THR A 171 -4.11 48.26 -6.31
N THR A 172 -3.47 47.14 -5.92
CA THR A 172 -2.54 47.09 -4.78
C THR A 172 -1.13 47.57 -5.13
N PHE A 173 -0.62 47.18 -6.31
CA PHE A 173 0.77 47.44 -6.71
C PHE A 173 0.90 48.53 -7.78
N GLY A 174 -0.22 49.04 -8.31
CA GLY A 174 -0.25 50.10 -9.33
C GLY A 174 0.27 49.68 -10.70
N PHE A 175 0.04 50.52 -11.72
CA PHE A 175 0.29 50.22 -13.14
C PHE A 175 1.71 49.77 -13.49
N ASN A 176 2.73 50.20 -12.74
CA ASN A 176 4.12 49.94 -13.07
C ASN A 176 4.64 48.59 -12.54
N ASN A 177 4.06 48.06 -11.45
CA ASN A 177 4.60 46.88 -10.76
C ASN A 177 3.64 45.70 -10.67
N TRP A 178 2.34 45.90 -10.94
CA TRP A 178 1.35 44.83 -10.78
C TRP A 178 1.63 43.60 -11.66
N GLU A 179 2.11 43.77 -12.88
CA GLU A 179 2.35 42.65 -13.81
C GLU A 179 3.48 41.76 -13.31
N THR A 180 4.56 42.36 -12.80
CA THR A 180 5.68 41.63 -12.20
C THR A 180 5.24 40.87 -10.95
N GLU A 181 4.51 41.51 -10.03
CA GLU A 181 4.05 40.86 -8.80
C GLU A 181 2.97 39.81 -9.05
N PHE A 182 2.09 40.04 -10.03
CA PHE A 182 1.08 39.06 -10.44
C PHE A 182 1.72 37.85 -11.12
N ASN A 183 2.70 38.03 -12.03
CA ASN A 183 3.42 36.92 -12.64
C ASN A 183 4.26 36.14 -11.61
N LYS A 184 4.85 36.82 -10.62
CA LYS A 184 5.50 36.13 -9.48
C LYS A 184 4.49 35.31 -8.69
N TYR A 185 3.31 35.84 -8.41
CA TYR A 185 2.24 35.11 -7.74
C TYR A 185 1.83 33.85 -8.53
N LEU A 186 1.61 33.98 -9.83
CA LEU A 186 1.30 32.84 -10.71
C LEU A 186 2.42 31.79 -10.75
N ASN A 187 3.68 32.23 -10.75
CA ASN A 187 4.83 31.33 -10.83
C ASN A 187 5.15 30.64 -9.49
N SER A 188 4.91 31.31 -8.35
CA SER A 188 5.31 30.83 -7.04
C SER A 188 4.26 29.99 -6.31
N ASP A 189 2.97 30.18 -6.62
CA ASP A 189 1.90 29.40 -5.99
C ASP A 189 1.78 28.02 -6.68
N PRO A 190 1.97 26.91 -5.92
CA PRO A 190 1.90 25.56 -6.47
C PRO A 190 0.58 25.22 -7.19
N ARG A 191 -0.53 25.90 -6.83
CA ARG A 191 -1.85 25.66 -7.42
C ARG A 191 -1.90 26.00 -8.92
N PHE A 192 -1.03 26.89 -9.39
CA PHE A 192 -0.94 27.27 -10.79
C PHE A 192 0.14 26.51 -11.56
N ASN A 193 0.86 25.58 -10.91
CA ASN A 193 1.90 24.75 -11.53
C ASN A 193 2.97 25.58 -12.28
N ASN A 194 3.49 26.63 -11.65
CA ASN A 194 4.49 27.56 -12.19
C ASN A 194 4.05 28.27 -13.50
N ALA A 195 2.76 28.58 -13.64
CA ALA A 195 2.21 29.24 -14.82
C ALA A 195 2.91 30.58 -15.10
N VAL A 196 3.25 30.82 -16.38
CA VAL A 196 3.87 32.09 -16.81
C VAL A 196 2.87 33.11 -17.36
N ASN A 197 1.60 32.72 -17.51
CA ASN A 197 0.52 33.60 -17.95
C ASN A 197 -0.84 33.13 -17.43
N ILE A 198 -1.86 33.99 -17.59
CA ILE A 198 -3.23 33.72 -17.14
C ILE A 198 -3.81 32.46 -17.79
N ASP A 199 -3.62 32.25 -19.09
CA ASP A 199 -4.22 31.09 -19.76
C ASP A 199 -3.64 29.76 -19.23
N GLN A 200 -2.34 29.70 -18.97
CA GLN A 200 -1.72 28.55 -18.33
C GLN A 200 -2.21 28.34 -16.89
N ALA A 201 -2.39 29.43 -16.12
CA ALA A 201 -2.92 29.36 -14.77
C ALA A 201 -4.40 28.90 -14.77
N VAL A 202 -5.22 29.41 -15.69
CA VAL A 202 -6.60 28.96 -15.90
C VAL A 202 -6.63 27.47 -16.22
N GLU A 203 -5.78 27.01 -17.14
CA GLU A 203 -5.68 25.60 -17.51
C GLU A 203 -5.30 24.73 -16.30
N ALA A 204 -4.27 25.12 -15.55
CA ALA A 204 -3.84 24.39 -14.35
C ALA A 204 -4.96 24.28 -13.30
N LEU A 205 -5.64 25.39 -12.98
CA LEU A 205 -6.76 25.40 -12.05
C LEU A 205 -7.94 24.56 -12.55
N SER A 206 -8.26 24.64 -13.84
CA SER A 206 -9.37 23.89 -14.44
C SER A 206 -9.10 22.39 -14.39
N ILE A 207 -7.88 21.98 -14.72
CA ILE A 207 -7.43 20.58 -14.64
C ILE A 207 -7.49 20.10 -13.18
N ASN A 208 -6.96 20.87 -12.23
CA ASN A 208 -7.00 20.53 -10.82
C ASN A 208 -8.45 20.38 -10.30
N ALA A 209 -9.36 21.27 -10.70
CA ALA A 209 -10.77 21.20 -10.31
C ALA A 209 -11.50 19.99 -10.93
N ALA A 210 -11.15 19.60 -12.16
CA ALA A 210 -11.76 18.49 -12.87
C ALA A 210 -11.19 17.12 -12.48
N GLN A 211 -9.95 17.07 -12.00
CA GLN A 211 -9.18 15.84 -11.79
C GLN A 211 -9.93 14.81 -10.95
N ASP A 212 -10.56 15.26 -9.86
CA ASP A 212 -11.20 14.34 -8.92
C ASP A 212 -12.40 13.60 -9.50
N VAL A 213 -13.13 14.28 -10.38
CA VAL A 213 -14.28 13.74 -11.12
C VAL A 213 -13.82 12.93 -12.32
N ALA A 214 -12.79 13.39 -13.04
CA ALA A 214 -12.23 12.67 -14.18
C ALA A 214 -11.82 11.23 -13.82
N PHE A 215 -11.29 11.01 -12.61
CA PHE A 215 -10.88 9.69 -12.14
C PHE A 215 -11.93 8.99 -11.27
N ALA A 216 -13.19 9.43 -11.28
CA ALA A 216 -14.24 8.93 -10.39
C ALA A 216 -14.47 7.41 -10.49
N ARG A 217 -14.40 6.81 -11.68
CA ARG A 217 -14.49 5.35 -11.87
C ARG A 217 -13.34 4.53 -11.27
N PHE A 218 -12.21 5.16 -10.97
CA PHE A 218 -11.06 4.52 -10.30
C PHE A 218 -11.06 4.78 -8.79
N LYS A 219 -11.98 5.61 -8.28
CA LYS A 219 -12.13 5.92 -6.87
C LYS A 219 -13.22 5.04 -6.26
N LEU A 220 -12.80 3.93 -5.67
CA LEU A 220 -13.67 2.96 -5.02
C LEU A 220 -13.87 3.35 -3.54
N GLY A 221 -15.10 3.23 -3.02
CA GLY A 221 -15.42 3.66 -1.67
C GLY A 221 -16.71 3.08 -1.10
N ILE A 222 -16.91 3.30 0.20
CA ILE A 222 -18.20 3.04 0.86
C ILE A 222 -19.02 4.33 0.82
N ASN A 223 -20.15 4.31 0.11
CA ASN A 223 -21.09 5.41 0.02
C ASN A 223 -22.29 5.17 0.96
N LYS A 224 -22.77 6.21 1.64
CA LYS A 224 -23.95 6.16 2.53
C LYS A 224 -25.01 7.22 2.18
N ASN A 225 -24.99 7.72 0.95
CA ASN A 225 -25.85 8.83 0.54
C ASN A 225 -27.25 8.37 0.12
N PHE A 226 -27.43 7.09 -0.19
CA PHE A 226 -28.69 6.52 -0.66
C PHE A 226 -29.45 5.84 0.46
N THR A 227 -30.77 5.92 0.41
CA THR A 227 -31.69 5.28 1.35
C THR A 227 -32.18 3.93 0.80
N LYS A 228 -32.88 3.14 1.62
CA LYS A 228 -33.45 1.88 1.17
C LYS A 228 -34.54 2.13 0.13
N SER A 229 -35.40 3.12 0.32
CA SER A 229 -36.43 3.48 -0.67
C SER A 229 -35.83 3.97 -1.98
N ASP A 230 -34.71 4.72 -1.95
CA ASP A 230 -34.01 5.12 -3.18
C ASP A 230 -33.65 3.92 -4.05
N ILE A 231 -33.18 2.84 -3.42
CA ILE A 231 -32.70 1.64 -4.12
C ILE A 231 -33.85 0.72 -4.53
N GLU A 232 -34.84 0.52 -3.65
CA GLU A 232 -35.90 -0.45 -3.88
C GLU A 232 -37.08 0.09 -4.71
N ASP A 233 -37.39 1.39 -4.58
CA ASP A 233 -38.65 1.96 -5.06
C ASP A 233 -38.51 2.92 -6.24
N ARG A 234 -37.31 3.40 -6.61
CA ARG A 234 -37.10 4.25 -7.80
C ARG A 234 -37.16 3.42 -9.08
N ILE A 235 -38.31 3.45 -9.74
CA ILE A 235 -38.63 2.79 -11.01
C ILE A 235 -38.80 3.85 -12.10
N LEU A 236 -38.18 3.62 -13.26
CA LEU A 236 -38.18 4.56 -14.39
C LEU A 236 -39.50 4.56 -15.14
N LYS A 237 -39.99 5.77 -15.48
CA LYS A 237 -41.24 5.97 -16.21
C LYS A 237 -41.06 5.83 -17.72
N ASP A 238 -39.89 6.18 -18.24
CA ASP A 238 -39.53 6.16 -19.66
C ASP A 238 -38.09 5.69 -19.90
N ASP A 239 -37.76 5.40 -21.16
CA ASP A 239 -36.40 5.08 -21.57
C ASP A 239 -35.52 6.34 -21.53
N ILE A 240 -34.37 6.26 -20.86
CA ILE A 240 -33.41 7.35 -20.78
C ILE A 240 -32.26 7.08 -21.74
N LYS A 241 -32.02 8.03 -22.64
CA LYS A 241 -31.02 7.95 -23.70
C LYS A 241 -29.81 8.83 -23.40
N ASP A 242 -28.64 8.42 -23.87
CA ASP A 242 -27.46 9.27 -23.92
C ASP A 242 -27.54 10.26 -25.11
N GLU A 243 -26.53 11.14 -25.22
CA GLU A 243 -26.44 12.10 -26.34
C GLU A 243 -26.30 11.44 -27.71
N LYS A 244 -25.91 10.15 -27.76
CA LYS A 244 -25.81 9.36 -28.99
C LYS A 244 -27.13 8.66 -29.33
N GLY A 245 -28.18 8.85 -28.52
CA GLY A 245 -29.49 8.24 -28.70
C GLY A 245 -29.58 6.78 -28.24
N GLN A 246 -28.55 6.24 -27.58
CA GLN A 246 -28.55 4.88 -27.04
C GLN A 246 -29.28 4.85 -25.70
N ILE A 247 -30.12 3.83 -25.49
CA ILE A 247 -30.88 3.66 -24.24
C ILE A 247 -29.92 3.15 -23.15
N VAL A 248 -29.67 3.97 -22.14
CA VAL A 248 -28.80 3.65 -21.00
C VAL A 248 -29.61 3.06 -19.84
N TYR A 249 -30.80 3.60 -19.61
CA TYR A 249 -31.74 3.09 -18.61
C TYR A 249 -33.09 2.81 -19.24
N LYS A 250 -33.65 1.64 -18.96
CA LYS A 250 -34.90 1.18 -19.59
C LYS A 250 -36.11 1.52 -18.73
N LYS A 251 -37.21 1.83 -19.38
CA LYS A 251 -38.53 1.99 -18.77
C LYS A 251 -38.88 0.76 -17.93
N GLY A 252 -39.41 0.99 -16.72
CA GLY A 252 -39.82 -0.06 -15.79
C GLY A 252 -38.68 -0.72 -15.01
N GLU A 253 -37.41 -0.43 -15.32
CA GLU A 253 -36.26 -0.89 -14.54
C GLU A 253 -36.12 -0.05 -13.25
N LYS A 254 -35.59 -0.66 -12.18
CA LYS A 254 -35.16 0.09 -11.00
C LYS A 254 -33.90 0.89 -11.35
N LEU A 255 -33.84 2.16 -10.95
CA LEU A 255 -32.70 3.04 -11.24
C LEU A 255 -31.36 2.43 -10.80
N PHE A 256 -31.34 1.79 -9.62
CA PHE A 256 -30.14 1.18 -9.04
C PHE A 256 -29.93 -0.29 -9.42
N ALA A 257 -30.73 -0.86 -10.33
CA ALA A 257 -30.56 -2.25 -10.78
C ALA A 257 -29.15 -2.48 -11.34
N GLY A 258 -28.46 -3.49 -10.81
CA GLY A 258 -27.06 -3.79 -11.15
C GLY A 258 -26.02 -2.79 -10.62
N LEU A 259 -26.44 -1.64 -10.07
CA LEU A 259 -25.56 -0.62 -9.50
C LEU A 259 -25.35 -0.85 -8.00
N ILE A 260 -26.44 -0.94 -7.26
CA ILE A 260 -26.45 -1.25 -5.83
C ILE A 260 -27.50 -2.31 -5.57
N GLU A 261 -27.05 -3.49 -5.17
CA GLU A 261 -27.89 -4.65 -4.86
C GLU A 261 -27.81 -4.96 -3.37
N ILE A 262 -28.96 -4.88 -2.69
CA ILE A 262 -29.04 -5.16 -1.25
C ILE A 262 -28.68 -6.62 -0.99
N GLY A 263 -27.77 -6.85 -0.04
CA GLY A 263 -27.25 -8.18 0.30
C GLY A 263 -26.05 -8.62 -0.54
N LYS A 264 -25.60 -7.81 -1.51
CA LYS A 264 -24.38 -8.06 -2.29
C LYS A 264 -23.36 -6.94 -2.12
N ASN A 265 -23.62 -5.77 -2.70
CA ASN A 265 -22.74 -4.59 -2.59
C ASN A 265 -23.42 -3.41 -1.88
N GLY A 266 -24.62 -3.59 -1.34
CA GLY A 266 -25.32 -2.62 -0.48
C GLY A 266 -25.91 -3.29 0.76
N PHE A 267 -25.77 -2.67 1.93
CA PHE A 267 -26.30 -3.19 3.19
C PHE A 267 -26.95 -2.09 4.03
N GLY A 268 -28.13 -2.40 4.58
CA GLY A 268 -28.79 -1.60 5.61
C GLY A 268 -28.45 -2.13 7.01
N PRO A 269 -28.71 -1.34 8.07
CA PRO A 269 -28.53 -1.82 9.43
C PRO A 269 -29.40 -3.05 9.70
N ASN A 270 -28.83 -4.09 10.31
CA ASN A 270 -29.54 -5.32 10.68
C ASN A 270 -29.67 -5.52 12.20
N ILE A 271 -29.23 -4.53 12.98
CA ILE A 271 -29.35 -4.49 14.43
C ILE A 271 -30.39 -3.45 14.87
N VAL A 272 -30.94 -3.64 16.07
CA VAL A 272 -31.86 -2.70 16.69
C VAL A 272 -31.07 -1.72 17.57
N SER A 273 -31.47 -0.45 17.61
CA SER A 273 -30.81 0.55 18.44
C SER A 273 -30.87 0.16 19.92
N PRO A 274 -29.74 0.18 20.65
CA PRO A 274 -29.75 -0.05 22.09
C PRO A 274 -30.49 1.08 22.86
N ASN A 275 -30.67 2.25 22.25
CA ASN A 275 -31.43 3.38 22.80
C ASN A 275 -32.41 3.91 21.74
N PRO A 276 -33.67 3.45 21.70
CA PRO A 276 -34.64 3.82 20.67
C PRO A 276 -35.10 5.27 20.87
N THR A 277 -34.33 6.22 20.35
CA THR A 277 -34.75 7.61 20.19
C THR A 277 -35.07 7.82 18.72
N SER A 278 -36.37 7.83 18.40
CA SER A 278 -36.97 8.05 17.08
C SER A 278 -36.24 7.41 15.89
N VAL A 279 -36.69 6.21 15.50
CA VAL A 279 -36.25 5.48 14.32
C VAL A 279 -36.39 6.38 13.08
N SER A 280 -35.29 6.59 12.35
CA SER A 280 -35.31 7.19 11.01
C SER A 280 -36.22 6.36 10.11
N ASN A 281 -37.24 6.99 9.50
CA ASN A 281 -38.28 6.35 8.68
C ASN A 281 -37.76 5.72 7.37
N ASP A 282 -36.47 5.80 7.06
CA ASP A 282 -35.83 5.09 5.96
C ASP A 282 -34.32 4.95 6.24
N PRO A 283 -33.77 3.73 6.38
CA PRO A 283 -32.35 3.55 6.70
C PRO A 283 -31.46 3.89 5.49
N LYS A 284 -30.31 4.54 5.75
CA LYS A 284 -29.28 4.71 4.71
C LYS A 284 -28.58 3.39 4.44
N ILE A 285 -28.29 3.14 3.17
CA ILE A 285 -27.59 1.95 2.71
C ILE A 285 -26.10 2.26 2.61
N SER A 286 -25.28 1.46 3.28
CA SER A 286 -23.83 1.43 3.05
C SER A 286 -23.56 0.61 1.80
N ALA A 287 -23.05 1.24 0.74
CA ALA A 287 -22.81 0.59 -0.54
C ALA A 287 -21.34 0.69 -0.97
N PHE A 288 -20.77 -0.41 -1.47
CA PHE A 288 -19.46 -0.42 -2.12
C PHE A 288 -19.63 -0.08 -3.60
N ILE A 289 -19.27 1.15 -3.95
CA ILE A 289 -19.42 1.72 -5.30
C ILE A 289 -18.20 2.56 -5.68
N THR A 290 -18.06 2.87 -6.97
CA THR A 290 -17.15 3.94 -7.41
C THR A 290 -17.86 5.28 -7.29
N ASN A 291 -17.10 6.38 -7.43
CA ASN A 291 -17.69 7.72 -7.51
C ASN A 291 -18.22 8.07 -8.92
N SER A 292 -18.17 7.15 -9.88
CA SER A 292 -18.55 7.39 -11.27
C SER A 292 -20.06 7.56 -11.45
N PHE A 293 -20.45 8.35 -12.45
CA PHE A 293 -21.83 8.39 -12.94
C PHE A 293 -22.06 7.44 -14.12
N ILE A 294 -21.00 6.88 -14.70
CA ILE A 294 -21.09 5.95 -15.83
C ILE A 294 -21.68 4.63 -15.31
N LYS A 295 -22.91 4.29 -15.76
CA LYS A 295 -23.74 3.16 -15.25
C LYS A 295 -22.93 1.88 -14.97
N GLU A 296 -22.14 1.44 -15.95
CA GLU A 296 -21.37 0.20 -15.88
C GLU A 296 -20.15 0.24 -14.92
N TYR A 297 -19.69 1.43 -14.52
CA TYR A 297 -18.59 1.62 -13.59
C TYR A 297 -19.04 2.00 -12.18
N VAL A 298 -20.32 2.31 -11.95
CA VAL A 298 -20.85 2.56 -10.59
C VAL A 298 -20.60 1.34 -9.70
N ASN A 299 -20.89 0.15 -10.22
CA ASN A 299 -20.53 -1.10 -9.56
C ASN A 299 -19.04 -1.39 -9.75
N PRO A 300 -18.23 -1.54 -8.67
CA PRO A 300 -16.79 -1.70 -8.78
C PRO A 300 -16.34 -3.01 -9.45
N THR A 301 -17.23 -4.00 -9.60
CA THR A 301 -16.86 -5.30 -10.20
C THR A 301 -16.24 -5.14 -11.57
N LYS A 302 -16.77 -4.26 -12.43
CA LYS A 302 -16.23 -4.07 -13.78
C LYS A 302 -14.78 -3.57 -13.75
N ILE A 303 -14.52 -2.50 -12.99
CA ILE A 303 -13.17 -1.92 -12.94
C ILE A 303 -12.16 -2.84 -12.24
N ILE A 304 -12.59 -3.58 -11.21
CA ILE A 304 -11.74 -4.59 -10.56
C ILE A 304 -11.36 -5.69 -11.55
N ASN A 305 -12.31 -6.16 -12.37
CA ASN A 305 -12.05 -7.18 -13.39
C ASN A 305 -11.07 -6.69 -14.46
N GLU A 306 -11.30 -5.50 -15.02
CA GLU A 306 -10.44 -4.88 -16.05
C GLU A 306 -8.98 -4.71 -15.58
N ILE A 307 -8.76 -4.57 -14.26
CA ILE A 307 -7.44 -4.34 -13.70
C ILE A 307 -6.74 -5.63 -13.24
N TYR A 308 -7.48 -6.61 -12.71
CA TYR A 308 -6.88 -7.77 -12.03
C TYR A 308 -7.21 -9.14 -12.61
N PHE A 309 -8.30 -9.29 -13.36
CA PHE A 309 -8.84 -10.61 -13.70
C PHE A 309 -9.02 -10.84 -15.20
N ASP A 310 -9.23 -9.80 -16.00
CA ASP A 310 -9.33 -9.95 -17.44
C ASP A 310 -8.01 -10.51 -18.02
N PRO A 311 -8.02 -11.33 -19.09
CA PRO A 311 -6.80 -11.90 -19.67
C PRO A 311 -5.77 -10.87 -20.14
N LYS A 312 -6.23 -9.62 -20.38
CA LYS A 312 -5.40 -8.48 -20.81
C LYS A 312 -5.16 -7.48 -19.68
N ALA A 313 -5.59 -7.81 -18.45
CA ALA A 313 -5.52 -6.90 -17.33
C ALA A 313 -4.05 -6.68 -16.92
N PRO A 314 -3.63 -5.43 -16.65
CA PRO A 314 -2.24 -5.11 -16.35
C PRO A 314 -1.73 -5.76 -15.05
N LEU A 315 -2.62 -6.08 -14.12
CA LEU A 315 -2.27 -6.69 -12.83
C LEU A 315 -2.78 -8.14 -12.72
N THR A 316 -2.95 -8.84 -13.85
CA THR A 316 -3.42 -10.22 -13.88
C THR A 316 -2.66 -11.11 -12.89
N GLY A 317 -3.40 -11.68 -11.93
CA GLY A 317 -2.86 -12.57 -10.90
C GLY A 317 -2.00 -11.91 -9.82
N ASN A 318 -2.05 -10.57 -9.71
CA ASN A 318 -1.54 -9.80 -8.56
C ASN A 318 -2.63 -9.40 -7.57
N PHE A 319 -3.84 -9.97 -7.68
CA PHE A 319 -4.93 -9.75 -6.73
C PHE A 319 -4.64 -10.50 -5.41
N ASN A 320 -3.84 -9.89 -4.54
CA ASN A 320 -3.48 -10.44 -3.24
C ASN A 320 -3.71 -9.36 -2.16
N PHE A 321 -4.72 -9.59 -1.32
CA PHE A 321 -5.02 -8.75 -0.16
C PHE A 321 -4.90 -9.57 1.13
N PHE A 322 -4.74 -8.89 2.26
CA PHE A 322 -4.57 -9.57 3.54
C PHE A 322 -5.48 -8.98 4.61
N GLU A 323 -6.17 -9.87 5.32
CA GLU A 323 -6.69 -9.60 6.66
C GLU A 323 -5.62 -9.99 7.67
N ILE A 324 -5.10 -8.99 8.38
CA ILE A 324 -4.03 -9.17 9.34
C ILE A 324 -4.55 -8.80 10.71
N SER A 325 -4.38 -9.69 11.68
CA SER A 325 -4.48 -9.32 13.09
C SER A 325 -3.10 -9.36 13.72
N GLN A 326 -2.76 -8.33 14.50
CA GLN A 326 -1.42 -8.17 15.05
C GLN A 326 -1.44 -7.98 16.57
N ILE A 327 -0.47 -8.61 17.24
CA ILE A 327 -0.06 -8.27 18.60
C ILE A 327 1.35 -7.69 18.57
N SER A 328 1.56 -6.58 19.28
CA SER A 328 2.90 -6.05 19.57
C SER A 328 3.36 -6.48 20.96
N ILE A 329 4.63 -6.91 21.08
CA ILE A 329 5.27 -7.25 22.35
C ILE A 329 6.63 -6.53 22.41
N ASN A 330 6.85 -5.76 23.49
CA ASN A 330 8.05 -4.94 23.68
C ASN A 330 9.24 -5.76 24.25
N ALA A 331 9.63 -6.81 23.55
CA ALA A 331 10.89 -7.51 23.78
C ALA A 331 11.70 -7.51 22.49
N LYS A 332 12.97 -7.13 22.55
CA LYS A 332 13.81 -6.97 21.36
C LYS A 332 15.21 -7.57 21.52
N PRO A 333 15.76 -8.22 20.48
CA PRO A 333 17.15 -8.63 20.47
C PRO A 333 18.08 -7.43 20.44
N ASN A 334 19.35 -7.65 20.76
CA ASN A 334 20.38 -6.65 20.53
C ASN A 334 20.68 -6.55 19.02
N ALA A 335 20.65 -5.33 18.48
CA ALA A 335 20.83 -5.09 17.05
C ALA A 335 22.28 -5.15 16.54
N ARG A 336 23.26 -5.44 17.41
CA ARG A 336 24.69 -5.48 17.08
C ARG A 336 25.40 -6.76 17.52
N ASP A 337 24.83 -7.49 18.47
CA ASP A 337 25.45 -8.70 19.00
C ASP A 337 24.38 -9.73 19.34
N ALA A 338 24.35 -10.81 18.57
CA ALA A 338 23.42 -11.92 18.76
C ALA A 338 23.61 -12.66 20.10
N LYS A 339 24.71 -12.45 20.84
CA LYS A 339 24.95 -13.08 22.15
C LYS A 339 24.51 -12.21 23.33
N SER A 340 24.21 -10.95 23.07
CA SER A 340 23.79 -10.02 24.10
C SER A 340 22.36 -10.33 24.53
N PRO A 341 22.05 -10.28 25.85
CA PRO A 341 20.69 -10.48 26.35
C PRO A 341 19.69 -9.53 25.70
N TRP A 342 18.46 -10.01 25.50
CA TRP A 342 17.39 -9.19 24.94
C TRP A 342 17.00 -8.06 25.90
N SER A 343 16.51 -6.95 25.35
CA SER A 343 15.93 -5.86 26.14
C SER A 343 14.48 -6.18 26.45
N VAL A 344 14.18 -6.37 27.75
CA VAL A 344 12.84 -6.65 28.27
C VAL A 344 12.66 -5.83 29.55
N ASP A 345 11.59 -5.05 29.62
CA ASP A 345 11.27 -4.26 30.81
C ASP A 345 10.33 -5.01 31.79
N LYS A 346 10.25 -4.51 33.03
CA LYS A 346 9.38 -5.07 34.07
C LYS A 346 7.92 -5.13 33.65
N LYS A 347 7.46 -4.11 32.90
CA LYS A 347 6.09 -4.02 32.41
C LYS A 347 5.78 -5.16 31.46
N THR A 348 6.63 -5.40 30.47
CA THR A 348 6.52 -6.47 29.48
C THR A 348 6.55 -7.84 30.15
N LEU A 349 7.45 -8.06 31.11
CA LEU A 349 7.49 -9.30 31.90
C LEU A 349 6.19 -9.54 32.66
N GLN A 350 5.69 -8.52 33.35
CA GLN A 350 4.44 -8.61 34.08
C GLN A 350 3.27 -8.91 33.15
N GLU A 351 3.17 -8.19 32.03
CA GLU A 351 2.11 -8.37 31.06
C GLU A 351 2.13 -9.78 30.47
N LEU A 352 3.29 -10.34 30.12
CA LEU A 352 3.39 -11.71 29.58
C LEU A 352 3.05 -12.80 30.60
N LEU A 353 3.49 -12.64 31.85
CA LEU A 353 3.41 -13.70 32.87
C LEU A 353 2.12 -13.70 33.70
N THR A 354 1.31 -12.63 33.62
CA THR A 354 0.08 -12.52 34.41
C THR A 354 -0.94 -13.61 34.05
N TYR A 355 -1.49 -14.28 35.07
CA TYR A 355 -2.57 -15.25 34.92
C TYR A 355 -3.93 -14.58 34.80
N LYS A 356 -4.80 -15.11 33.93
CA LYS A 356 -6.13 -14.60 33.63
C LYS A 356 -7.15 -15.71 33.79
N VAL A 357 -8.22 -15.40 34.53
CA VAL A 357 -9.39 -16.28 34.60
C VAL A 357 -10.25 -15.99 33.38
N LEU A 358 -10.32 -16.95 32.47
CA LEU A 358 -11.08 -16.85 31.20
C LEU A 358 -12.53 -17.29 31.40
N LYS A 359 -12.77 -18.22 32.33
CA LYS A 359 -14.10 -18.73 32.65
C LYS A 359 -14.21 -19.04 34.14
N THR A 360 -15.37 -18.75 34.72
CA THR A 360 -15.70 -19.05 36.12
C THR A 360 -16.86 -20.03 36.19
N SER A 361 -16.92 -20.81 37.26
CA SER A 361 -18.06 -21.68 37.53
C SER A 361 -19.29 -20.85 37.85
N SER A 362 -20.45 -21.25 37.33
CA SER A 362 -21.72 -20.54 37.50
C SER A 362 -22.23 -20.55 38.95
N GLU A 363 -21.77 -21.49 39.78
CA GLU A 363 -22.27 -21.68 41.15
C GLU A 363 -21.17 -21.58 42.23
N SER A 364 -19.90 -21.41 41.84
CA SER A 364 -18.77 -21.31 42.77
C SER A 364 -17.79 -20.23 42.34
N SER A 365 -17.12 -19.56 43.29
CA SER A 365 -16.06 -18.57 43.00
C SER A 365 -14.75 -19.22 42.53
N LEU A 366 -14.85 -20.35 41.83
CA LEU A 366 -13.75 -21.15 41.29
C LEU A 366 -13.54 -20.81 39.82
N ALA A 367 -12.27 -20.79 39.41
CA ALA A 367 -11.91 -20.65 38.01
C ALA A 367 -12.13 -21.98 37.27
N GLU A 368 -12.88 -21.98 36.18
CA GLU A 368 -13.01 -23.16 35.30
C GLU A 368 -11.88 -23.20 34.28
N GLN A 369 -11.45 -22.03 33.79
CA GLN A 369 -10.40 -21.92 32.81
C GLN A 369 -9.48 -20.75 33.18
N VAL A 370 -8.21 -21.06 33.35
CA VAL A 370 -7.13 -20.11 33.59
C VAL A 370 -6.10 -20.24 32.47
N SER A 371 -5.60 -19.12 31.99
CA SER A 371 -4.47 -19.06 31.05
C SER A 371 -3.54 -17.92 31.43
N ASN A 372 -2.34 -17.89 30.87
CA ASN A 372 -1.48 -16.71 30.91
C ASN A 372 -1.29 -16.15 29.49
N ASN A 373 -0.71 -14.97 29.37
CA ASN A 373 -0.59 -14.34 28.06
C ASN A 373 0.40 -15.07 27.13
N LEU A 374 1.35 -15.85 27.67
CA LEU A 374 2.23 -16.70 26.86
C LEU A 374 1.45 -17.77 26.08
N GLU A 375 0.49 -18.44 26.72
CA GLU A 375 -0.39 -19.43 26.07
C GLU A 375 -1.42 -18.77 25.15
N LEU A 376 -1.94 -17.60 25.52
CA LEU A 376 -2.89 -16.86 24.67
C LEU A 376 -2.23 -16.36 23.37
N ILE A 377 -0.95 -15.94 23.40
CA ILE A 377 -0.20 -15.52 22.20
C ILE A 377 -0.20 -16.63 21.14
N GLU A 378 0.02 -17.87 21.54
CA GLU A 378 0.14 -19.01 20.62
C GLU A 378 -1.20 -19.46 20.03
N ASN A 379 -2.30 -19.08 20.67
CA ASN A 379 -3.66 -19.38 20.21
C ASN A 379 -4.31 -18.19 19.48
N PHE A 380 -3.61 -17.07 19.33
CA PHE A 380 -4.16 -15.84 18.80
C PHE A 380 -4.67 -16.00 17.36
N LYS A 381 -5.91 -15.58 17.12
CA LYS A 381 -6.51 -15.50 15.78
C LYS A 381 -6.97 -14.09 15.42
N GLY A 382 -7.18 -13.24 16.42
CA GLY A 382 -7.66 -11.88 16.28
C GLY A 382 -8.99 -11.81 15.51
N GLY A 383 -9.13 -10.78 14.68
CA GLY A 383 -10.31 -10.56 13.83
C GLY A 383 -10.57 -11.65 12.80
N ASN A 384 -9.67 -12.62 12.62
CA ASN A 384 -9.86 -13.75 11.70
C ASN A 384 -10.69 -14.89 12.32
N SER A 385 -11.01 -14.83 13.61
CA SER A 385 -11.82 -15.83 14.30
C SER A 385 -13.32 -15.48 14.32
N THR A 386 -14.15 -16.48 14.03
CA THR A 386 -15.61 -16.41 14.18
C THR A 386 -16.12 -16.98 15.49
N ASP A 387 -15.26 -17.60 16.31
CA ASP A 387 -15.62 -18.15 17.62
C ASP A 387 -15.67 -17.03 18.68
N PRO A 388 -16.84 -16.77 19.31
CA PRO A 388 -16.96 -15.77 20.37
C PRO A 388 -16.03 -16.01 21.56
N THR A 389 -15.72 -17.27 21.88
CA THR A 389 -14.85 -17.63 23.00
C THR A 389 -13.41 -17.21 22.72
N GLN A 390 -12.88 -17.60 21.56
CA GLN A 390 -11.56 -17.15 21.09
C GLN A 390 -11.49 -15.62 20.98
N ASN A 391 -12.53 -14.97 20.44
CA ASN A 391 -12.55 -13.52 20.30
C ASN A 391 -12.48 -12.80 21.66
N ASN A 392 -13.15 -13.33 22.69
CA ASN A 392 -13.04 -12.80 24.04
C ASN A 392 -11.62 -12.99 24.62
N GLN A 393 -11.00 -14.14 24.39
CA GLN A 393 -9.62 -14.42 24.83
C GLN A 393 -8.62 -13.47 24.14
N ASP A 394 -8.74 -13.28 22.83
CA ASP A 394 -7.89 -12.38 22.05
C ASP A 394 -8.06 -10.91 22.49
N LYS A 395 -9.29 -10.50 22.84
CA LYS A 395 -9.56 -9.18 23.42
C LYS A 395 -8.88 -9.01 24.79
N ILE A 396 -8.94 -10.02 25.65
CA ILE A 396 -8.24 -10.02 26.96
C ILE A 396 -6.72 -9.90 26.74
N LEU A 397 -6.18 -10.63 25.77
CA LEU A 397 -4.77 -10.61 25.42
C LEU A 397 -4.33 -9.21 24.96
N LEU A 398 -5.01 -8.65 23.96
CA LEU A 398 -4.70 -7.34 23.37
C LEU A 398 -4.90 -6.18 24.34
N SER A 399 -5.85 -6.30 25.27
CA SER A 399 -6.05 -5.30 26.33
C SER A 399 -5.03 -5.40 27.47
N THR A 400 -4.22 -6.46 27.50
CA THR A 400 -3.19 -6.65 28.53
C THR A 400 -1.78 -6.41 28.00
N LEU A 401 -1.42 -6.96 26.84
CA LEU A 401 -0.07 -6.82 26.27
C LEU A 401 0.11 -5.45 25.65
N ASP A 402 1.22 -4.78 25.97
CA ASP A 402 1.66 -3.49 25.39
C ASP A 402 0.47 -2.56 25.14
N TYR A 403 -0.27 -2.29 26.22
CA TYR A 403 -1.58 -1.65 26.14
C TYR A 403 -1.54 -0.34 25.33
N GLU A 404 -0.47 0.45 25.42
CA GLU A 404 -0.39 1.69 24.65
C GLU A 404 -0.41 1.46 23.13
N ASN A 405 0.26 0.40 22.66
CA ASN A 405 0.31 0.06 21.24
C ASN A 405 -0.89 -0.80 20.79
N ASN A 406 -1.46 -1.62 21.67
CA ASN A 406 -2.54 -2.55 21.33
C ASN A 406 -3.94 -2.05 21.72
N LYS A 407 -4.10 -1.06 22.62
CA LYS A 407 -5.41 -0.55 23.09
C LYS A 407 -6.32 -0.12 21.97
N ARG A 408 -5.77 0.59 20.97
CA ARG A 408 -6.55 1.11 19.84
C ARG A 408 -7.09 0.00 18.94
N SER A 409 -6.43 -1.15 18.89
CA SER A 409 -6.83 -2.30 18.08
C SER A 409 -7.52 -3.40 18.90
N ALA A 410 -7.46 -3.38 20.23
CA ALA A 410 -8.10 -4.38 21.09
C ALA A 410 -9.63 -4.47 20.91
N GLU A 411 -10.30 -3.35 20.63
CA GLU A 411 -11.75 -3.32 20.37
C GLU A 411 -12.12 -4.04 19.07
N ILE A 412 -11.20 -4.08 18.11
CA ILE A 412 -11.34 -4.74 16.81
C ILE A 412 -10.46 -6.00 16.71
N LEU A 413 -10.13 -6.61 17.86
CA LEU A 413 -9.39 -7.88 17.94
C LEU A 413 -8.02 -7.85 17.23
N GLY A 414 -7.34 -6.71 17.25
CA GLY A 414 -6.00 -6.56 16.69
C GLY A 414 -6.00 -6.41 15.17
N GLN A 415 -7.18 -6.35 14.53
CA GLN A 415 -7.31 -6.28 13.09
C GLN A 415 -6.72 -4.97 12.55
N LEU A 416 -5.81 -5.09 11.60
CA LEU A 416 -5.31 -3.99 10.80
C LEU A 416 -6.27 -3.75 9.61
N PRO A 417 -6.27 -2.54 9.02
CA PRO A 417 -6.99 -2.31 7.78
C PRO A 417 -6.54 -3.32 6.71
N ILE A 418 -7.51 -3.85 5.98
CA ILE A 418 -7.23 -4.71 4.82
C ILE A 418 -6.32 -3.91 3.88
N ALA A 419 -5.24 -4.55 3.43
CA ALA A 419 -4.24 -3.94 2.58
C ALA A 419 -3.86 -4.90 1.44
N SER A 420 -3.45 -4.35 0.30
CA SER A 420 -2.84 -5.16 -0.76
C SER A 420 -1.48 -5.70 -0.30
N LEU A 421 -0.96 -6.70 -1.02
CA LEU A 421 0.40 -7.19 -0.80
C LEU A 421 1.42 -6.04 -0.86
N SER A 422 1.42 -5.26 -1.94
CA SER A 422 2.33 -4.13 -2.13
C SER A 422 2.28 -3.17 -0.95
N GLN A 423 1.08 -2.78 -0.51
CA GLN A 423 0.90 -1.87 0.62
C GLN A 423 1.40 -2.47 1.93
N THR A 424 1.13 -3.76 2.17
CA THR A 424 1.61 -4.48 3.35
C THR A 424 3.13 -4.49 3.38
N LEU A 425 3.80 -4.75 2.25
CA LEU A 425 5.26 -4.81 2.21
C LEU A 425 5.90 -3.41 2.25
N ILE A 426 5.29 -2.41 1.61
CA ILE A 426 5.82 -1.03 1.53
C ILE A 426 5.61 -0.27 2.84
N ASN A 427 4.52 -0.49 3.57
CA ASN A 427 4.24 0.31 4.77
C ASN A 427 4.91 -0.23 6.04
N ASN A 428 5.53 -1.41 5.98
CA ASN A 428 6.15 -2.06 7.12
C ASN A 428 7.69 -2.13 7.01
N GLU A 429 8.33 -2.49 8.12
CA GLU A 429 9.79 -2.72 8.20
C GLU A 429 10.18 -4.07 7.56
N ALA A 430 11.45 -4.21 7.20
CA ALA A 430 11.97 -5.39 6.51
C ALA A 430 11.71 -6.71 7.24
N GLY A 431 11.83 -6.73 8.58
CA GLY A 431 11.53 -7.91 9.39
C GLY A 431 10.10 -8.43 9.20
N TYR A 432 9.14 -7.51 9.05
CA TYR A 432 7.73 -7.83 8.78
C TYR A 432 7.52 -8.47 7.42
N ILE A 433 8.27 -8.03 6.41
CA ILE A 433 8.16 -8.52 5.02
C ILE A 433 8.48 -10.02 4.93
N PHE A 434 9.40 -10.52 5.75
CA PHE A 434 9.76 -11.95 5.74
C PHE A 434 8.59 -12.88 6.10
N ALA A 435 7.57 -12.41 6.85
CA ALA A 435 6.36 -13.18 7.11
C ALA A 435 5.61 -13.60 5.84
N PHE A 436 5.81 -12.88 4.73
CA PHE A 436 5.16 -13.09 3.45
C PHE A 436 6.04 -13.83 2.44
N LEU A 437 7.36 -13.90 2.69
CA LEU A 437 8.30 -14.60 1.82
C LEU A 437 8.34 -16.09 2.18
N GLU A 438 7.63 -16.91 1.41
CA GLU A 438 7.58 -18.35 1.64
C GLU A 438 8.97 -19.00 1.62
N ASN A 439 9.21 -19.91 2.57
CA ASN A 439 10.46 -20.65 2.74
C ASN A 439 11.69 -19.73 2.84
N ALA A 440 11.53 -18.46 3.24
CA ALA A 440 12.64 -17.54 3.48
C ALA A 440 13.39 -17.84 4.79
N SER A 441 12.81 -18.66 5.67
CA SER A 441 13.43 -19.11 6.90
C SER A 441 13.56 -20.63 6.91
N SER A 442 14.61 -21.15 7.55
CA SER A 442 14.76 -22.57 7.83
C SER A 442 14.16 -22.97 9.18
N SER A 443 13.43 -22.07 9.87
CA SER A 443 12.83 -22.37 11.17
C SER A 443 11.88 -23.56 11.07
N VAL A 444 12.23 -24.64 11.76
CA VAL A 444 11.31 -25.75 12.03
C VAL A 444 10.22 -25.23 12.99
N PRO A 445 8.94 -25.62 12.84
CA PRO A 445 7.90 -25.27 13.81
C PRO A 445 8.30 -25.73 15.22
N LYS A 446 8.60 -24.77 16.12
CA LYS A 446 8.82 -25.05 17.54
C LYS A 446 7.47 -24.95 18.24
N GLN A 447 6.86 -26.09 18.54
CA GLN A 447 5.60 -26.12 19.30
C GLN A 447 5.82 -25.50 20.68
N LYS A 448 4.90 -24.62 21.10
CA LYS A 448 4.87 -24.00 22.42
C LYS A 448 6.12 -23.17 22.80
N LEU A 449 6.60 -22.36 21.85
CA LEU A 449 7.76 -21.47 22.01
C LEU A 449 7.64 -20.51 23.21
N PHE A 450 6.46 -19.91 23.40
CA PHE A 450 6.15 -19.03 24.54
C PHE A 450 5.68 -19.83 25.75
N SER A 451 4.63 -20.63 25.60
CA SER A 451 3.92 -21.23 26.74
C SER A 451 4.73 -22.29 27.48
N LYS A 452 5.71 -22.89 26.80
CA LYS A 452 6.59 -23.91 27.37
C LYS A 452 8.04 -23.46 27.41
N ILE A 453 8.67 -23.23 26.26
CA ILE A 453 10.13 -23.02 26.20
C ILE A 453 10.53 -21.74 26.95
N LEU A 454 9.90 -20.60 26.61
CA LEU A 454 10.18 -19.34 27.32
C LEU A 454 9.82 -19.42 28.81
N MET A 455 8.71 -20.07 29.14
CA MET A 455 8.26 -20.23 30.52
C MET A 455 9.29 -21.00 31.35
N GLU A 456 9.77 -22.15 30.85
CA GLU A 456 10.80 -22.97 31.50
C GLU A 456 12.11 -22.17 31.68
N LYS A 457 12.56 -21.45 30.63
CA LYS A 457 13.77 -20.62 30.71
C LYS A 457 13.65 -19.47 31.71
N LEU A 458 12.49 -18.82 31.78
CA LEU A 458 12.22 -17.79 32.79
C LEU A 458 12.21 -18.40 34.21
N LYS A 459 11.63 -19.60 34.36
CA LYS A 459 11.63 -20.33 35.64
C LYS A 459 13.04 -20.64 36.12
N ASP A 460 13.90 -21.13 35.22
CA ASP A 460 15.25 -21.57 35.55
C ASP A 460 16.23 -20.40 35.77
N LEU A 461 16.12 -19.33 34.99
CA LEU A 461 17.08 -18.22 35.02
C LEU A 461 16.65 -17.08 35.97
N LEU A 462 15.36 -16.70 35.96
CA LEU A 462 14.85 -15.53 36.67
C LEU A 462 14.11 -15.90 37.96
N PHE A 463 13.31 -16.97 37.94
CA PHE A 463 12.48 -17.39 39.07
C PHE A 463 13.03 -18.58 39.84
N LYS A 464 14.33 -18.91 39.71
CA LYS A 464 14.96 -20.05 40.38
C LYS A 464 14.72 -20.14 41.90
N ASN A 465 14.62 -18.98 42.56
CA ASN A 465 14.40 -18.87 44.00
C ASN A 465 12.92 -18.73 44.37
N ALA A 466 12.04 -18.62 43.37
CA ALA A 466 10.60 -18.51 43.53
C ALA A 466 9.83 -19.26 42.41
N PRO A 467 10.15 -20.54 42.14
CA PRO A 467 9.60 -21.26 40.99
C PRO A 467 8.08 -21.49 41.11
N SER A 468 7.54 -21.43 42.32
CA SER A 468 6.10 -21.51 42.61
C SER A 468 5.30 -20.29 42.14
N LEU A 469 5.97 -19.21 41.68
CA LEU A 469 5.30 -18.08 41.04
C LEU A 469 4.98 -18.34 39.56
N LEU A 470 5.67 -19.30 38.94
CA LEU A 470 5.46 -19.74 37.55
C LEU A 470 4.98 -21.19 37.52
N VAL A 471 3.65 -21.33 37.63
CA VAL A 471 2.90 -22.59 37.54
C VAL A 471 2.24 -22.74 36.17
N ASP A 472 1.98 -23.98 35.77
CA ASP A 472 1.22 -24.24 34.55
C ASP A 472 -0.24 -23.77 34.74
N PRO A 473 -0.82 -23.01 33.79
CA PRO A 473 -2.18 -22.46 33.95
C PRO A 473 -3.24 -23.52 34.25
N SER A 474 -3.08 -24.73 33.72
CA SER A 474 -4.00 -25.85 33.97
C SER A 474 -4.08 -26.27 35.45
N GLU A 475 -3.02 -26.08 36.24
CA GLU A 475 -3.01 -26.36 37.68
C GLU A 475 -3.83 -25.37 38.50
N LEU A 476 -4.13 -24.20 37.90
CA LEU A 476 -4.96 -23.16 38.49
C LEU A 476 -6.46 -23.37 38.19
N ASN A 477 -6.80 -24.32 37.32
CA ASN A 477 -8.20 -24.69 37.12
C ASN A 477 -8.77 -25.29 38.41
N SER A 478 -10.03 -25.02 38.68
CA SER A 478 -10.74 -25.33 39.93
C SER A 478 -10.21 -24.65 41.20
N LYS A 479 -9.24 -23.72 41.09
CA LYS A 479 -8.78 -22.92 42.23
C LYS A 479 -9.70 -21.72 42.49
N PRO A 480 -9.80 -21.22 43.74
CA PRO A 480 -10.50 -19.99 44.05
C PRO A 480 -9.91 -18.78 43.31
N ILE A 481 -10.76 -17.90 42.80
CA ILE A 481 -10.33 -16.66 42.11
C ILE A 481 -9.44 -15.79 43.02
N SER A 482 -9.65 -15.82 44.34
CA SER A 482 -8.82 -15.13 45.33
C SER A 482 -7.38 -15.66 45.38
N GLU A 483 -7.19 -16.97 45.20
CA GLU A 483 -5.86 -17.60 45.17
C GLU A 483 -5.08 -17.15 43.93
N ILE A 484 -5.73 -17.13 42.77
CA ILE A 484 -5.15 -16.65 41.51
C ILE A 484 -4.80 -15.15 41.60
N ARG A 485 -5.69 -14.35 42.22
CA ARG A 485 -5.42 -12.92 42.48
C ARG A 485 -4.20 -12.73 43.38
N SER A 486 -4.09 -13.53 44.45
CA SER A 486 -2.94 -13.50 45.35
C SER A 486 -1.64 -13.91 44.65
N LEU A 487 -1.70 -14.96 43.80
CA LEU A 487 -0.57 -15.35 42.95
C LEU A 487 -0.12 -14.20 42.04
N ASN A 488 -1.04 -13.55 41.32
CA ASN A 488 -0.72 -12.39 40.48
C ASN A 488 -0.14 -11.21 41.26
N GLN A 489 -0.60 -10.94 42.49
CA GLN A 489 -0.05 -9.89 43.35
C GLN A 489 1.39 -10.20 43.80
N ARG A 490 1.67 -11.46 44.16
CA ARG A 490 3.03 -11.89 44.50
C ARG A 490 3.95 -11.84 43.29
N LEU A 491 3.47 -12.30 42.12
CA LEU A 491 4.19 -12.21 40.85
C LEU A 491 4.51 -10.74 40.50
N HIS A 492 3.53 -9.84 40.60
CA HIS A 492 3.74 -8.40 40.41
C HIS A 492 4.80 -7.86 41.36
N SER A 493 4.69 -8.15 42.66
CA SER A 493 5.65 -7.68 43.67
C SER A 493 7.06 -8.19 43.41
N TYR A 494 7.20 -9.46 43.00
CA TYR A 494 8.48 -10.04 42.60
C TYR A 494 9.08 -9.31 41.41
N ILE A 495 8.29 -9.11 40.33
CA ILE A 495 8.75 -8.43 39.11
C ILE A 495 9.13 -6.96 39.37
N GLN A 496 8.36 -6.24 40.19
CA GLN A 496 8.67 -4.86 40.56
C GLN A 496 9.95 -4.77 41.39
N GLY A 497 10.25 -5.79 42.19
CA GLY A 497 11.46 -5.90 42.99
C GLY A 497 12.74 -6.24 42.21
N LEU A 498 12.64 -6.63 40.93
CA LEU A 498 13.82 -7.04 40.14
C LEU A 498 14.84 -5.91 39.96
N SER A 499 16.11 -6.24 40.12
CA SER A 499 17.25 -5.41 39.75
C SER A 499 17.54 -5.47 38.24
N ASP A 500 18.38 -4.56 37.75
CA ASP A 500 18.82 -4.55 36.33
C ASP A 500 19.57 -5.84 35.94
N ASN A 501 20.32 -6.43 36.88
CA ASN A 501 21.00 -7.71 36.64
C ASN A 501 19.99 -8.86 36.51
N GLU A 502 18.90 -8.85 37.28
CA GLU A 502 17.84 -9.86 37.14
C GLU A 502 17.03 -9.65 35.87
N LEU A 503 16.75 -8.40 35.47
CA LEU A 503 16.17 -8.09 34.15
C LEU A 503 17.06 -8.58 33.01
N THR A 504 18.38 -8.55 33.19
CA THR A 504 19.33 -9.13 32.24
C THR A 504 19.17 -10.66 32.15
N GLN A 505 18.85 -11.37 33.25
CA GLN A 505 18.52 -12.80 33.20
C GLN A 505 17.20 -13.06 32.46
N ALA A 506 16.23 -12.16 32.59
CA ALA A 506 15.02 -12.20 31.77
C ALA A 506 15.38 -12.08 30.28
N GLY A 507 16.22 -11.11 29.93
CA GLY A 507 16.75 -10.95 28.57
C GLY A 507 17.49 -12.18 28.05
N LYS A 508 18.20 -12.92 28.91
CA LYS A 508 18.83 -14.21 28.55
C LYS A 508 17.81 -15.32 28.30
N ALA A 509 16.72 -15.38 29.07
CA ALA A 509 15.67 -16.36 28.81
C ALA A 509 15.04 -16.17 27.42
N PHE A 510 14.81 -14.91 27.00
CA PHE A 510 14.38 -14.60 25.63
C PHE A 510 15.44 -14.98 24.60
N LEU A 511 16.71 -14.63 24.85
CA LEU A 511 17.83 -14.98 23.99
C LEU A 511 17.91 -16.49 23.73
N GLU A 512 17.84 -17.31 24.78
CA GLU A 512 17.92 -18.77 24.68
C GLU A 512 16.66 -19.39 24.05
N THR A 513 15.49 -18.74 24.19
CA THR A 513 14.23 -19.22 23.60
C THR A 513 14.19 -18.99 22.09
N PHE A 514 14.51 -17.76 21.68
CA PHE A 514 14.43 -17.33 20.28
C PHE A 514 15.76 -17.52 19.54
N GLY A 515 16.80 -18.04 20.20
CA GLY A 515 17.98 -18.56 19.51
C GLY A 515 17.63 -19.73 18.57
N ALA A 516 18.43 -19.90 17.53
CA ALA A 516 18.27 -21.00 16.59
C ALA A 516 18.39 -22.36 17.31
N ASP A 517 19.42 -22.51 18.15
CA ASP A 517 19.68 -23.69 18.97
C ASP A 517 20.39 -23.32 20.29
N GLU A 518 20.79 -24.33 21.08
CA GLU A 518 21.42 -24.14 22.39
C GLU A 518 22.75 -23.36 22.35
N ASN A 519 23.46 -23.40 21.21
CA ASN A 519 24.77 -22.78 21.01
C ASN A 519 24.74 -21.63 19.99
N ASP A 520 23.64 -21.46 19.26
CA ASP A 520 23.43 -20.42 18.25
C ASP A 520 22.28 -19.48 18.68
N TYR A 521 22.66 -18.34 19.25
CA TYR A 521 21.72 -17.32 19.74
C TYR A 521 21.21 -16.37 18.66
N ARG A 522 21.59 -16.57 17.39
CA ARG A 522 21.06 -15.80 16.28
C ARG A 522 19.58 -16.09 16.09
N THR A 523 18.83 -15.09 15.68
CA THR A 523 17.38 -15.21 15.52
C THR A 523 17.03 -15.70 14.11
N HIS A 524 15.95 -16.47 13.99
CA HIS A 524 15.30 -16.69 12.69
C HIS A 524 14.57 -15.44 12.22
N LEU A 525 14.43 -15.29 10.91
CA LEU A 525 13.67 -14.23 10.25
C LEU A 525 12.17 -14.33 10.58
N VAL A 526 11.66 -15.56 10.69
CA VAL A 526 10.25 -15.87 10.98
C VAL A 526 10.20 -17.09 11.88
N TYR A 527 9.36 -17.04 12.92
CA TYR A 527 8.98 -18.21 13.71
C TYR A 527 7.53 -18.56 13.40
N ASN A 528 7.28 -19.80 12.98
CA ASN A 528 5.92 -20.29 12.74
C ASN A 528 5.36 -20.84 14.06
N LEU A 529 4.36 -20.14 14.63
CA LEU A 529 3.68 -20.54 15.86
C LEU A 529 2.47 -21.44 15.58
N GLY A 530 1.91 -21.33 14.38
CA GLY A 530 0.83 -22.16 13.84
C GLY A 530 0.65 -21.91 12.33
N ASP A 531 -0.33 -22.54 11.70
CA ASP A 531 -0.51 -22.50 10.24
C ASP A 531 -0.60 -21.06 9.69
N ASN A 532 -1.40 -20.22 10.34
CA ASN A 532 -1.61 -18.81 9.95
C ASN A 532 -1.03 -17.82 10.96
N LEU A 533 -0.25 -18.29 11.94
CA LEU A 533 0.27 -17.49 13.04
C LEU A 533 1.79 -17.44 12.99
N LYS A 534 2.32 -16.26 12.68
CA LYS A 534 3.76 -16.03 12.50
C LYS A 534 4.26 -15.00 13.50
N LEU A 535 5.46 -15.21 14.02
CA LEU A 535 6.19 -14.21 14.80
C LEU A 535 7.35 -13.68 13.96
N VAL A 536 7.46 -12.36 13.90
CA VAL A 536 8.57 -11.64 13.26
C VAL A 536 9.10 -10.57 14.20
N LEU A 537 10.32 -10.10 13.90
CA LEU A 537 11.01 -9.07 14.68
C LEU A 537 11.11 -7.79 13.88
N ASP A 538 10.84 -6.65 14.51
CA ASP A 538 11.08 -5.31 13.97
C ASP A 538 11.89 -4.46 14.96
N SER A 539 12.17 -3.21 14.59
CA SER A 539 12.94 -2.30 15.46
C SER A 539 12.25 -1.99 16.80
N LYS A 540 10.93 -2.22 16.90
CA LYS A 540 10.10 -1.97 18.07
C LYS A 540 9.90 -3.23 18.94
N GLY A 541 10.24 -4.41 18.44
CA GLY A 541 10.20 -5.67 19.18
C GLY A 541 9.56 -6.81 18.39
N MET A 542 8.81 -7.64 19.08
CA MET A 542 8.15 -8.81 18.51
C MET A 542 6.77 -8.46 17.96
N LYS A 543 6.46 -8.95 16.76
CA LYS A 543 5.15 -8.86 16.12
C LYS A 543 4.60 -10.25 15.85
N VAL A 544 3.47 -10.57 16.48
CA VAL A 544 2.73 -11.79 16.22
C VAL A 544 1.60 -11.47 15.24
N LEU A 545 1.60 -12.14 14.11
CA LEU A 545 0.74 -11.87 12.96
C LEU A 545 -0.14 -13.09 12.68
N SER A 546 -1.45 -12.90 12.81
CA SER A 546 -2.44 -13.82 12.25
C SER A 546 -2.77 -13.34 10.83
N LEU A 547 -2.40 -14.14 9.83
CA LEU A 547 -2.49 -13.77 8.42
C LEU A 547 -3.60 -14.57 7.72
N ASN A 548 -4.53 -13.88 7.09
CA ASN A 548 -5.51 -14.48 6.18
C ASN A 548 -5.34 -13.85 4.78
N LYS A 549 -4.96 -14.66 3.79
CA LYS A 549 -4.73 -14.22 2.40
C LYS A 549 -6.04 -14.27 1.63
N ILE A 550 -6.35 -13.19 0.93
CA ILE A 550 -7.50 -13.02 0.04
C ILE A 550 -6.95 -13.01 -1.38
N SER A 551 -7.30 -14.01 -2.17
CA SER A 551 -6.74 -14.20 -3.52
C SER A 551 -7.79 -14.28 -4.63
N SER A 552 -9.07 -14.30 -4.26
CA SER A 552 -10.18 -14.32 -5.21
C SER A 552 -11.15 -13.17 -4.99
N LEU A 553 -11.86 -12.80 -6.06
CA LEU A 553 -12.92 -11.79 -5.99
C LEU A 553 -14.08 -12.24 -5.10
N GLU A 554 -14.35 -13.55 -5.02
CA GLU A 554 -15.41 -14.09 -4.16
C GLU A 554 -15.09 -13.91 -2.68
N GLU A 555 -13.87 -14.28 -2.25
CA GLU A 555 -13.39 -14.06 -0.88
C GLU A 555 -13.40 -12.57 -0.54
N PHE A 556 -12.91 -11.74 -1.47
CA PHE A 556 -12.92 -10.30 -1.33
C PHE A 556 -14.33 -9.76 -1.10
N ASN A 557 -15.29 -10.16 -1.93
CA ASN A 557 -16.68 -9.71 -1.82
C ASN A 557 -17.35 -10.17 -0.52
N LYS A 558 -17.02 -11.36 -0.01
CA LYS A 558 -17.51 -11.83 1.31
C LYS A 558 -17.02 -10.90 2.43
N ILE A 559 -15.74 -10.54 2.41
CA ILE A 559 -15.14 -9.63 3.39
C ILE A 559 -15.73 -8.22 3.25
N ILE A 560 -15.85 -7.71 2.03
CA ILE A 560 -16.50 -6.41 1.78
C ILE A 560 -17.93 -6.41 2.29
N SER A 561 -18.70 -7.48 2.07
CA SER A 561 -20.07 -7.60 2.57
C SER A 561 -20.12 -7.49 4.09
N HIS A 562 -19.23 -8.18 4.80
CA HIS A 562 -19.11 -8.09 6.25
C HIS A 562 -18.77 -6.65 6.71
N GLN A 563 -17.80 -6.01 6.05
CA GLN A 563 -17.40 -4.64 6.35
C GLN A 563 -18.51 -3.61 6.07
N LEU A 564 -19.28 -3.80 5.00
CA LEU A 564 -20.45 -2.98 4.68
C LEU A 564 -21.54 -3.14 5.74
N GLN A 565 -21.78 -4.36 6.22
CA GLN A 565 -22.74 -4.62 7.30
C GLN A 565 -22.31 -3.92 8.60
N LEU A 566 -21.03 -4.00 8.99
CA LEU A 566 -20.50 -3.24 10.14
C LEU A 566 -20.69 -1.74 9.94
N SER A 567 -20.35 -1.23 8.75
CA SER A 567 -20.51 0.18 8.38
C SER A 567 -21.97 0.65 8.40
N ALA A 568 -22.92 -0.23 8.03
CA ALA A 568 -24.35 0.03 8.13
C ALA A 568 -24.82 0.02 9.59
N ASN A 569 -24.40 -0.96 10.38
CA ASN A 569 -24.71 -1.06 11.80
C ASN A 569 -24.15 0.11 12.63
N ASN A 570 -23.06 0.74 12.19
CA ASN A 570 -22.51 1.96 12.80
C ASN A 570 -23.53 3.10 12.90
N GLN A 571 -24.49 3.16 11.97
CA GLN A 571 -25.56 4.15 11.98
C GLN A 571 -26.52 3.98 13.17
N VAL A 572 -26.52 2.80 13.79
CA VAL A 572 -27.38 2.39 14.90
C VAL A 572 -26.59 2.26 16.20
N ASP A 573 -25.36 1.72 16.13
CA ASP A 573 -24.41 1.62 17.24
C ASP A 573 -23.01 2.00 16.77
N SER A 574 -22.50 3.14 17.24
CA SER A 574 -21.19 3.68 16.85
C SER A 574 -20.00 2.81 17.26
N LYS A 575 -20.21 1.76 18.08
CA LYS A 575 -19.19 0.76 18.42
C LYS A 575 -18.96 -0.24 17.29
N GLN A 576 -19.90 -0.35 16.35
CA GLN A 576 -19.78 -1.21 15.17
C GLN A 576 -18.98 -0.44 14.11
N ASN A 577 -17.64 -0.46 14.16
CA ASN A 577 -16.82 0.22 13.17
C ASN A 577 -16.27 -0.76 12.14
N SER A 578 -16.35 -0.36 10.87
CA SER A 578 -15.64 -1.06 9.80
C SER A 578 -14.14 -0.78 9.91
N THR A 579 -13.33 -1.80 9.64
CA THR A 579 -11.87 -1.71 9.68
C THR A 579 -11.26 -1.43 8.31
N ILE A 580 -12.07 -1.36 7.25
CA ILE A 580 -11.58 -1.13 5.89
C ILE A 580 -11.42 0.35 5.56
N ASN A 581 -10.28 0.69 4.98
CA ASN A 581 -10.08 1.96 4.30
C ASN A 581 -10.02 1.73 2.78
N MET A 582 -11.19 1.79 2.13
CA MET A 582 -11.31 1.54 0.69
C MET A 582 -10.45 2.46 -0.17
N SER A 583 -10.28 3.73 0.25
CA SER A 583 -9.49 4.70 -0.48
C SER A 583 -8.00 4.33 -0.48
N GLN A 584 -7.51 3.72 0.60
CA GLN A 584 -6.16 3.21 0.69
C GLN A 584 -6.02 1.90 -0.07
N LEU A 585 -6.97 0.97 0.09
CA LEU A 585 -6.92 -0.36 -0.50
C LEU A 585 -6.68 -0.36 -2.02
N PHE A 586 -7.25 0.62 -2.72
CA PHE A 586 -7.14 0.80 -4.17
C PHE A 586 -6.32 2.04 -4.57
N ALA A 587 -5.51 2.59 -3.66
CA ALA A 587 -4.66 3.75 -3.95
C ALA A 587 -3.68 3.47 -5.10
N ASP A 588 -3.16 2.24 -5.16
CA ASP A 588 -2.21 1.76 -6.15
C ASP A 588 -2.76 1.90 -7.58
N ILE A 589 -4.06 1.61 -7.76
CA ILE A 589 -4.77 1.68 -9.05
C ILE A 589 -5.41 3.06 -9.31
N SER A 590 -5.42 3.93 -8.30
CA SER A 590 -5.87 5.32 -8.40
C SER A 590 -4.76 6.26 -8.89
N ASN A 591 -3.57 5.74 -9.20
CA ASN A 591 -2.44 6.52 -9.70
C ASN A 591 -2.72 7.01 -11.14
N ASN A 592 -2.65 8.33 -11.35
CA ASN A 592 -2.89 8.97 -12.65
C ASN A 592 -2.08 8.37 -13.82
N ASN A 593 -0.79 8.07 -13.61
CA ASN A 593 0.06 7.49 -14.65
C ASN A 593 -0.36 6.05 -14.96
N PHE A 594 -0.73 5.28 -13.93
CA PHE A 594 -1.28 3.93 -14.12
C PHE A 594 -2.57 3.96 -14.94
N ILE A 595 -3.49 4.88 -14.60
CA ILE A 595 -4.74 5.07 -15.32
C ILE A 595 -4.50 5.53 -16.77
N GLN A 596 -3.59 6.48 -16.98
CA GLN A 596 -3.22 6.91 -18.33
C GLN A 596 -2.71 5.74 -19.14
N SER A 597 -1.83 4.92 -18.57
CA SER A 597 -1.28 3.80 -19.29
C SER A 597 -2.28 2.70 -19.57
N LEU A 598 -3.26 2.50 -18.68
CA LEU A 598 -4.40 1.61 -18.92
C LEU A 598 -5.24 2.09 -20.12
N LEU A 599 -5.49 3.39 -20.20
CA LEU A 599 -6.42 3.98 -21.16
C LEU A 599 -5.78 4.39 -22.49
N VAL A 600 -4.44 4.46 -22.59
CA VAL A 600 -3.75 4.92 -23.81
C VAL A 600 -4.09 4.09 -25.06
N ARG A 601 -4.58 2.86 -24.87
CA ARG A 601 -5.00 1.96 -25.96
C ARG A 601 -6.45 2.17 -26.40
N ASP A 602 -7.24 2.97 -25.69
CA ASP A 602 -8.59 3.35 -26.10
C ASP A 602 -8.53 4.22 -27.36
N ALA A 603 -9.20 3.79 -28.42
CA ALA A 603 -9.16 4.47 -29.72
C ALA A 603 -9.77 5.88 -29.67
N ASN A 604 -10.78 6.12 -28.83
CA ASN A 604 -11.36 7.45 -28.65
C ASN A 604 -10.40 8.37 -27.91
N TYR A 605 -9.67 7.83 -26.92
CA TYR A 605 -8.66 8.61 -26.22
C TYR A 605 -7.46 8.94 -27.12
N GLN A 606 -6.97 8.00 -27.94
CA GLN A 606 -5.92 8.29 -28.93
C GLN A 606 -6.35 9.38 -29.91
N LYS A 607 -7.61 9.33 -30.36
CA LYS A 607 -8.20 10.40 -31.20
C LYS A 607 -8.21 11.74 -30.45
N GLN A 608 -8.63 11.76 -29.18
CA GLN A 608 -8.59 12.97 -28.35
C GLN A 608 -7.17 13.55 -28.22
N LEU A 609 -6.14 12.70 -28.05
CA LEU A 609 -4.75 13.15 -27.97
C LEU A 609 -4.30 13.87 -29.26
N LEU A 610 -4.66 13.32 -30.43
CA LEU A 610 -4.34 13.92 -31.73
C LEU A 610 -5.11 15.23 -31.98
N GLU A 611 -6.37 15.30 -31.54
CA GLU A 611 -7.23 16.49 -31.69
C GLU A 611 -6.83 17.61 -30.73
N SER A 612 -6.43 17.28 -29.50
CA SER A 612 -6.09 18.26 -28.45
C SER A 612 -4.70 18.87 -28.65
N LYS A 613 -3.79 18.18 -29.34
CA LYS A 613 -2.45 18.71 -29.64
C LYS A 613 -2.54 19.91 -30.59
N LYS A 614 -2.28 21.11 -30.06
CA LYS A 614 -2.38 22.42 -30.76
C LYS A 614 -1.21 22.65 -31.74
N THR A 615 -1.03 21.76 -32.71
CA THR A 615 -0.10 21.91 -33.84
C THR A 615 -0.82 21.61 -35.15
N THR A 616 -0.43 22.30 -36.22
CA THR A 616 -0.91 22.02 -37.58
C THR A 616 -0.07 20.96 -38.30
N VAL A 617 1.04 20.52 -37.69
CA VAL A 617 1.97 19.55 -38.29
C VAL A 617 1.58 18.12 -37.89
N GLU A 618 1.09 17.34 -38.85
CA GLU A 618 0.60 15.98 -38.60
C GLU A 618 1.67 15.03 -38.05
N GLN A 619 2.93 15.20 -38.49
CA GLN A 619 4.05 14.41 -37.99
C GLN A 619 4.30 14.65 -36.49
N GLU A 620 4.14 15.88 -36.00
CA GLU A 620 4.31 16.19 -34.57
C GLU A 620 3.22 15.56 -33.71
N LYS A 621 1.98 15.51 -34.22
CA LYS A 621 0.88 14.79 -33.56
C LYS A 621 1.15 13.30 -33.47
N THR A 622 1.63 12.72 -34.56
CA THR A 622 1.98 11.29 -34.64
C THR A 622 3.15 10.97 -33.70
N ASP A 623 4.19 11.80 -33.69
CA ASP A 623 5.35 11.61 -32.81
C ASP A 623 4.96 11.74 -31.34
N PHE A 624 4.09 12.70 -30.99
CA PHE A 624 3.52 12.84 -29.65
C PHE A 624 2.74 11.60 -29.24
N LEU A 625 1.80 11.12 -30.07
CA LEU A 625 1.02 9.92 -29.77
C LEU A 625 1.92 8.70 -29.56
N ASN A 626 2.90 8.49 -30.44
CA ASN A 626 3.86 7.38 -30.32
C ASN A 626 4.71 7.49 -29.04
N SER A 627 5.15 8.70 -28.70
CA SER A 627 5.88 9.00 -27.46
C SER A 627 5.07 8.64 -26.22
N VAL A 628 3.78 9.01 -26.20
CA VAL A 628 2.84 8.72 -25.10
C VAL A 628 2.54 7.22 -25.02
N LEU A 629 2.27 6.55 -26.16
CA LEU A 629 2.03 5.11 -26.22
C LEU A 629 3.23 4.33 -25.67
N GLN A 630 4.44 4.60 -26.19
CA GLN A 630 5.66 3.94 -25.76
C GLN A 630 5.91 4.13 -24.26
N SER A 631 5.77 5.37 -23.77
CA SER A 631 6.00 5.68 -22.35
C SER A 631 4.98 5.01 -21.43
N SER A 632 3.73 4.93 -21.88
CA SER A 632 2.64 4.27 -21.17
C SER A 632 2.83 2.76 -21.09
N GLU A 633 3.22 2.13 -22.20
CA GLU A 633 3.54 0.69 -22.25
C GLU A 633 4.72 0.36 -21.34
N ASN A 634 5.79 1.17 -21.39
CA ASN A 634 6.90 1.04 -20.46
C ASN A 634 6.42 1.12 -19.01
N PHE A 635 5.57 2.10 -18.68
CA PHE A 635 5.08 2.26 -17.31
C PHE A 635 4.35 1.01 -16.79
N LEU A 636 3.42 0.42 -17.57
CA LEU A 636 2.70 -0.79 -17.12
C LEU A 636 3.63 -1.98 -16.99
N ASN A 637 4.54 -2.18 -17.96
CA ASN A 637 5.51 -3.26 -17.94
C ASN A 637 6.44 -3.18 -16.71
N PHE A 638 6.70 -1.97 -16.21
CA PHE A 638 7.59 -1.73 -15.07
C PHE A 638 6.86 -1.41 -13.76
N TYR A 639 5.53 -1.30 -13.75
CA TYR A 639 4.79 -0.91 -12.55
C TYR A 639 5.01 -1.92 -11.41
N VAL A 640 4.73 -3.20 -11.67
CA VAL A 640 4.93 -4.29 -10.69
C VAL A 640 6.39 -4.39 -10.29
N LEU A 641 7.31 -4.24 -11.25
CA LEU A 641 8.75 -4.26 -11.00
C LEU A 641 9.18 -3.11 -10.07
N SER A 642 8.67 -1.90 -10.27
CA SER A 642 9.02 -0.75 -9.43
C SER A 642 8.60 -0.96 -7.96
N GLN A 643 7.46 -1.62 -7.72
CA GLN A 643 7.03 -1.99 -6.38
C GLN A 643 7.99 -3.02 -5.76
N ALA A 644 8.32 -4.06 -6.51
CA ALA A 644 9.27 -5.08 -6.07
C ALA A 644 10.65 -4.48 -5.77
N LEU A 645 11.15 -3.55 -6.59
CA LEU A 645 12.43 -2.87 -6.37
C LEU A 645 12.44 -2.01 -5.09
N ASN A 646 11.35 -1.27 -4.82
CA ASN A 646 11.22 -0.48 -3.60
C ASN A 646 11.22 -1.36 -2.34
N ILE A 647 10.56 -2.51 -2.40
CA ILE A 647 10.54 -3.48 -1.29
C ILE A 647 11.91 -4.14 -1.15
N ASN A 648 12.53 -4.51 -2.27
CA ASN A 648 13.86 -5.12 -2.30
C ASN A 648 14.88 -4.21 -1.61
N GLN A 649 14.87 -2.91 -1.90
CA GLN A 649 15.77 -1.95 -1.27
C GLN A 649 15.74 -2.06 0.27
N LYS A 650 14.53 -2.12 0.86
CA LYS A 650 14.36 -2.27 2.31
C LYS A 650 14.93 -3.59 2.84
N LEU A 651 14.69 -4.69 2.11
CA LEU A 651 15.22 -6.00 2.46
C LEU A 651 16.75 -6.02 2.38
N GLN A 652 17.34 -5.36 1.38
CA GLN A 652 18.79 -5.29 1.22
C GLN A 652 19.46 -4.55 2.36
N ASP A 653 18.88 -3.45 2.84
CA ASP A 653 19.40 -2.70 3.99
C ASP A 653 19.37 -3.55 5.27
N TYR A 654 18.29 -4.33 5.48
CA TYR A 654 18.19 -5.27 6.58
C TYR A 654 19.21 -6.41 6.48
N ILE A 655 19.33 -7.03 5.30
CA ILE A 655 20.29 -8.11 5.06
C ILE A 655 21.71 -7.62 5.36
N SER A 656 22.09 -6.44 4.89
CA SER A 656 23.39 -5.84 5.17
C SER A 656 23.68 -5.73 6.66
N ASN A 657 22.72 -5.23 7.44
CA ASN A 657 22.89 -5.12 8.89
C ASN A 657 22.97 -6.51 9.57
N ALA A 658 22.13 -7.46 9.14
CA ALA A 658 22.08 -8.80 9.69
C ALA A 658 23.35 -9.61 9.39
N THR A 659 23.95 -9.48 8.20
CA THR A 659 25.20 -10.16 7.84
C THR A 659 26.42 -9.49 8.46
N LEU A 660 26.44 -8.15 8.56
CA LEU A 660 27.56 -7.41 9.16
C LEU A 660 27.76 -7.76 10.64
N ASN A 661 26.65 -7.97 11.36
CA ASN A 661 26.65 -8.25 12.78
C ASN A 661 26.33 -9.72 13.12
N ASP A 662 26.27 -10.60 12.11
CA ASP A 662 25.93 -12.03 12.23
C ASP A 662 24.69 -12.29 13.13
N LEU A 663 23.57 -11.64 12.81
CA LEU A 663 22.36 -11.63 13.66
C LEU A 663 21.32 -12.69 13.29
N SER A 664 21.37 -13.18 12.06
CA SER A 664 20.33 -14.07 11.50
C SER A 664 20.84 -15.49 11.37
N ALA A 665 20.12 -16.43 11.97
CA ALA A 665 20.42 -17.85 11.88
C ALA A 665 20.08 -18.44 10.51
N ASP A 666 19.24 -17.77 9.73
CA ASP A 666 18.84 -18.22 8.39
C ASP A 666 19.90 -17.88 7.32
N PHE A 667 20.89 -17.07 7.68
CA PHE A 667 22.01 -16.69 6.80
C PHE A 667 23.26 -17.46 7.19
N TRP A 668 24.07 -17.80 6.18
CA TRP A 668 25.39 -18.37 6.44
C TRP A 668 26.38 -17.98 5.33
N TYR A 669 27.65 -17.91 5.68
CA TYR A 669 28.71 -17.61 4.73
C TYR A 669 29.30 -18.91 4.18
N ASN A 670 29.15 -19.12 2.87
CA ASN A 670 29.72 -20.26 2.19
C ASN A 670 31.19 -19.97 1.85
N ASN A 671 32.11 -20.50 2.66
CA ASN A 671 33.56 -20.33 2.47
C ASN A 671 34.06 -20.83 1.11
N GLN A 672 33.46 -21.88 0.54
CA GLN A 672 33.91 -22.43 -0.75
C GLN A 672 33.55 -21.53 -1.93
N LYS A 673 32.43 -20.80 -1.82
CA LYS A 673 31.93 -19.90 -2.87
C LYS A 673 32.14 -18.42 -2.55
N GLU A 674 32.75 -18.12 -1.40
CA GLU A 674 33.02 -16.77 -0.88
C GLU A 674 31.80 -15.83 -0.92
N ARG A 675 30.64 -16.32 -0.49
CA ARG A 675 29.39 -15.55 -0.53
C ARG A 675 28.43 -15.94 0.59
N TRP A 676 27.57 -15.00 0.97
CA TRP A 676 26.43 -15.28 1.84
C TRP A 676 25.36 -16.06 1.06
N GLU A 677 24.74 -17.03 1.71
CA GLU A 677 23.65 -17.83 1.17
C GLU A 677 22.51 -17.92 2.19
N LEU A 678 21.29 -18.15 1.70
CA LEU A 678 20.16 -18.48 2.56
C LEU A 678 20.21 -19.97 2.89
N LYS A 679 20.11 -20.37 4.15
CA LYS A 679 20.13 -21.81 4.52
C LYS A 679 19.01 -22.61 3.85
N ALA A 680 17.83 -22.00 3.70
CA ALA A 680 16.69 -22.62 3.03
C ALA A 680 16.86 -22.74 1.50
N ASP A 681 17.80 -22.00 0.90
CA ASP A 681 18.15 -22.10 -0.52
C ASP A 681 19.66 -21.85 -0.73
N PRO A 682 20.52 -22.84 -0.43
CA PRO A 682 21.97 -22.69 -0.51
C PRO A 682 22.49 -22.75 -1.96
N SER A 683 21.60 -22.83 -2.95
CA SER A 683 22.01 -22.89 -4.37
C SER A 683 22.41 -21.52 -4.90
N LYS A 684 21.90 -20.43 -4.30
CA LYS A 684 22.06 -19.04 -4.76
C LYS A 684 22.72 -18.16 -3.70
N GLU A 685 23.28 -17.05 -4.16
CA GLU A 685 23.70 -15.97 -3.27
C GLU A 685 22.47 -15.41 -2.52
N LEU A 686 22.66 -15.00 -1.27
CA LEU A 686 21.59 -14.63 -0.34
C LEU A 686 20.64 -13.57 -0.91
N ARG A 687 21.17 -12.46 -1.44
CA ARG A 687 20.36 -11.37 -1.96
C ARG A 687 19.58 -11.81 -3.19
N GLN A 688 20.21 -12.61 -4.05
CA GLN A 688 19.51 -13.24 -5.18
C GLN A 688 18.38 -14.14 -4.69
N ALA A 689 18.62 -15.02 -3.72
CA ALA A 689 17.58 -15.92 -3.19
C ALA A 689 16.38 -15.15 -2.59
N ILE A 690 16.62 -14.03 -1.91
CA ILE A 690 15.55 -13.17 -1.38
C ILE A 690 14.81 -12.43 -2.50
N ILE A 691 15.50 -11.96 -3.54
CA ILE A 691 14.86 -11.35 -4.71
C ILE A 691 13.95 -12.36 -5.40
N ASP A 692 14.41 -13.58 -5.64
CA ASP A 692 13.61 -14.63 -6.30
C ASP A 692 12.32 -14.95 -5.53
N LYS A 693 12.42 -14.97 -4.19
CA LYS A 693 11.26 -15.14 -3.30
C LYS A 693 10.33 -13.94 -3.29
N LEU A 694 10.86 -12.73 -3.39
CA LEU A 694 10.05 -11.53 -3.50
C LEU A 694 9.31 -11.52 -4.83
N GLU A 695 9.99 -11.85 -5.92
CA GLU A 695 9.42 -11.93 -7.26
C GLU A 695 8.33 -12.99 -7.36
N SER A 696 8.46 -14.14 -6.67
CA SER A 696 7.40 -15.16 -6.69
C SER A 696 6.07 -14.68 -6.10
N LEU A 697 6.09 -13.60 -5.29
CA LEU A 697 4.87 -12.97 -4.78
C LEU A 697 4.17 -12.06 -5.81
N PHE A 698 4.89 -11.64 -6.84
CA PHE A 698 4.39 -10.75 -7.89
C PHE A 698 4.30 -11.49 -9.23
N ARG A 699 3.16 -11.41 -9.90
CA ARG A 699 3.03 -11.93 -11.27
C ARG A 699 3.36 -10.84 -12.25
N PHE A 700 4.37 -11.07 -13.08
CA PHE A 700 4.70 -10.15 -14.16
C PHE A 700 3.87 -10.54 -15.39
N SER A 701 3.06 -9.61 -15.89
CA SER A 701 2.39 -9.78 -17.17
C SER A 701 3.44 -9.71 -18.28
N HIS A 702 3.42 -10.69 -19.16
CA HIS A 702 4.44 -10.96 -20.17
C HIS A 702 4.02 -10.53 -21.58
#